data_AF-A0A235HVT9-F1
#
_entry.id   AF-A0A235HVT9-F1
#
_cell.length_a   1.000
_cell.length_b   1.000
_cell.length_c   1.000
_cell.angle_alpha   90.00
_cell.angle_beta   90.00
_cell.angle_gamma   90.00
#
_symmetry.space_group_name_H-M   'P 1'
#
loop_
_entity.id
_entity.type
_entity.pdbx_description
1 polymer ?
#
loop_
_entity_poly.entity_id
_entity_poly.type
_entity_poly.pdbx_seq_one_letter_code
_entity_poly.pdbx_strand_id
1 'polypeptide(L)'
;MREIGFIKWFGGYDRQRGRENDFGYIGREGRTDDIKVYREEVHCSESSLIEGTLVTFELVINLQTNKQFATNLNLFKEIGRIKTFDTNIGRTSKNNYWSIECQYQDNTLLHKNEIHFLEADLKEGTLVKFELRKYGDGYRAKNVHLLDLKKETDSDIIQHCLNHNDPRFCALAFWGYLNNSSIEDAIYLADKKLKSFLPWQMKRFLDYVPETILIHYKARNIRQLLPYNKQLKLCLRLLPDDLSIEIDTALRQEIFNIISNLQKENLKICDQIISKVYKLYVNYPEDRKRLNIKLHVRCLIELISNIKCVFNRNIFLSELREILVNSKLGIFWKIIPDYIILEQQIWSIASADRRIGILVSQISNQQDLNYQDDILIIAEILENSAEEDITKLISIFRHNDLVKSHDAILKFLPAVEQITILSTRLNNIVSENTKVISRIAKILTNSSSDKLQFLLSELPDSVKKWDEILEFLPPKERILILLSKLKAECKLENQDIIQKIGNVINAVSNEERIILIDKLPEGVRYKEPILKIFHFLLPEDQIRLVWSFIADGSLFIWHYLSREAKILCVYRLAKENTNISLFLTEFKRIHNTSPENDDLIRCVLKILWAKEYPNRSNEVFQEVHKLLTNYVIQYSKKSTEPINLDPLLPYCKPTEVKVKYCEGKLWEREEVQTTGEAKIVTSAYCPRARNNCNLFEPNRSSNSNFGLYGARLSAECSQDWKNWSLLELFKAVDIVPSMPDLRKPEDYLPKLSGWINRINEIRSRLKCSVCEDIMPHNIEYSQFSTKFRVTVFSCKHGEGHDHNIYLNECWGCSAIVDSRESKYQSKEDKYYICIHCGSGTQHSNTYTQGDICPKCGTIGMEISPNNKRYRKCHSCNHSIKLPEERKITGSNCPQCRTRGMMLTVNQKNKQVRVCRSDSCRHSISAT
;
A
#
# COMPACT_ATOMS: atom_id res chain seq x y z
N MET A 1 6.66 -98.91 32.34
CA MET A 1 5.96 -98.04 31.37
C MET A 1 4.84 -97.36 32.13
N ARG A 2 4.77 -96.03 32.07
CA ARG A 2 3.74 -95.26 32.79
C ARG A 2 2.43 -95.37 32.03
N GLU A 3 1.37 -95.75 32.72
CA GLU A 3 0.01 -95.87 32.19
C GLU A 3 -0.93 -94.90 32.90
N ILE A 4 -2.09 -94.64 32.28
CA ILE A 4 -3.18 -93.83 32.83
C ILE A 4 -4.37 -94.76 33.10
N GLY A 5 -5.02 -94.59 34.24
CA GLY A 5 -6.27 -95.26 34.57
C GLY A 5 -7.14 -94.41 35.48
N PHE A 6 -8.29 -94.93 35.89
CA PHE A 6 -9.20 -94.26 36.81
C PHE A 6 -9.46 -95.13 38.05
N ILE A 7 -9.52 -94.51 39.22
CA ILE A 7 -9.82 -95.23 40.46
C ILE A 7 -11.24 -95.80 40.37
N LYS A 8 -11.43 -97.11 40.59
CA LYS A 8 -12.76 -97.68 40.79
C LYS A 8 -13.17 -97.58 42.25
N TRP A 9 -12.29 -98.01 43.14
CA TRP A 9 -12.41 -97.80 44.57
C TRP A 9 -11.04 -97.98 45.22
N PHE A 10 -10.83 -97.34 46.36
CA PHE A 10 -9.60 -97.47 47.13
C PHE A 10 -9.92 -97.39 48.63
N GLY A 11 -9.44 -98.35 49.42
CA GLY A 11 -9.65 -98.39 50.86
C GLY A 11 -11.05 -98.87 51.31
N GLY A 12 -11.56 -98.30 52.40
CA GLY A 12 -12.86 -98.64 53.00
C GLY A 12 -12.78 -99.71 54.10
N TYR A 13 -13.73 -99.66 55.04
CA TYR A 13 -13.78 -100.58 56.18
C TYR A 13 -14.46 -101.90 55.79
N ASP A 14 -13.69 -102.99 55.80
CA ASP A 14 -14.22 -104.32 55.58
C ASP A 14 -14.89 -104.82 56.87
N ARG A 15 -16.23 -104.75 56.93
CA ARG A 15 -17.02 -105.22 58.08
C ARG A 15 -16.82 -106.70 58.38
N GLN A 16 -16.46 -107.53 57.39
CA GLN A 16 -16.22 -108.96 57.61
C GLN A 16 -14.88 -109.19 58.31
N ARG A 17 -13.87 -108.37 57.99
CA ARG A 17 -12.52 -108.51 58.56
C ARG A 17 -12.22 -107.60 59.74
N GLY A 18 -13.12 -106.66 60.04
CA GLY A 18 -12.96 -105.71 61.15
C GLY A 18 -11.77 -104.75 60.98
N ARG A 19 -11.31 -104.50 59.74
CA ARG A 19 -10.18 -103.62 59.43
C ARG A 19 -10.39 -102.86 58.12
N GLU A 20 -9.67 -101.76 57.93
CA GLU A 20 -9.64 -101.07 56.65
C GLU A 20 -8.87 -101.87 55.59
N ASN A 21 -9.31 -101.79 54.34
CA ASN A 21 -8.56 -102.30 53.20
C ASN A 21 -7.34 -101.41 52.94
N ASP A 22 -6.19 -102.05 52.74
CA ASP A 22 -4.91 -101.46 52.38
C ASP A 22 -4.65 -101.53 50.86
N PHE A 23 -5.69 -101.70 50.07
CA PHE A 23 -5.61 -101.78 48.61
C PHE A 23 -6.84 -101.16 47.95
N GLY A 24 -6.74 -100.96 46.63
CA GLY A 24 -7.82 -100.57 45.75
C GLY A 24 -7.67 -101.17 44.37
N TYR A 25 -8.55 -100.76 43.47
CA TYR A 25 -8.51 -101.14 42.07
C TYR A 25 -8.63 -99.92 41.16
N ILE A 26 -7.86 -99.94 40.09
CA ILE A 26 -7.84 -98.92 39.04
C ILE A 26 -8.39 -99.57 37.77
N GLY A 27 -9.41 -98.98 37.18
CA GLY A 27 -9.86 -99.32 35.84
C GLY A 27 -8.90 -98.74 34.82
N ARG A 28 -8.42 -99.56 33.88
CA ARG A 28 -7.53 -99.11 32.81
C ARG A 28 -8.36 -98.57 31.66
N GLU A 29 -7.92 -97.46 31.08
CA GLU A 29 -8.65 -96.89 29.93
C GLU A 29 -8.58 -97.82 28.71
N GLY A 30 -9.74 -98.08 28.10
CA GLY A 30 -9.85 -98.96 26.93
C GLY A 30 -9.67 -100.46 27.21
N ARG A 31 -9.54 -100.87 28.47
CA ARG A 31 -9.46 -102.29 28.86
C ARG A 31 -10.54 -102.67 29.86
N THR A 32 -10.85 -103.96 29.92
CA THR A 32 -11.88 -104.51 30.82
C THR A 32 -11.31 -105.03 32.14
N ASP A 33 -9.99 -105.19 32.24
CA ASP A 33 -9.30 -105.65 33.44
C ASP A 33 -9.05 -104.50 34.43
N ASP A 34 -9.27 -104.78 35.71
CA ASP A 34 -8.93 -103.89 36.81
C ASP A 34 -7.55 -104.23 37.37
N ILE A 35 -6.72 -103.21 37.56
CA ILE A 35 -5.40 -103.37 38.14
C ILE A 35 -5.44 -103.07 39.63
N LYS A 36 -4.94 -104.01 40.46
CA LYS A 36 -4.88 -103.83 41.91
C LYS A 36 -3.75 -102.86 42.26
N VAL A 37 -3.98 -101.99 43.23
CA VAL A 37 -2.95 -101.09 43.80
C VAL A 37 -2.94 -101.22 45.32
N TYR A 38 -1.75 -101.25 45.91
CA TYR A 38 -1.57 -101.31 47.36
C TYR A 38 -1.33 -99.91 47.93
N ARG A 39 -1.68 -99.71 49.20
CA ARG A 39 -1.57 -98.40 49.89
C ARG A 39 -0.15 -97.85 49.92
N GLU A 40 0.84 -98.71 50.03
CA GLU A 40 2.27 -98.34 49.99
C GLU A 40 2.73 -97.77 48.65
N GLU A 41 2.01 -98.06 47.56
CA GLU A 41 2.30 -97.57 46.21
C GLU A 41 1.60 -96.25 45.88
N VAL A 42 0.88 -95.67 46.84
CA VAL A 42 0.13 -94.42 46.68
C VAL A 42 0.99 -93.23 47.14
N HIS A 43 1.37 -92.37 46.19
CA HIS A 43 2.17 -91.16 46.45
C HIS A 43 1.36 -89.86 46.45
N CYS A 44 0.04 -89.96 46.40
CA CYS A 44 -0.87 -88.82 46.56
C CYS A 44 -1.73 -88.97 47.83
N SER A 45 -2.50 -87.94 48.17
CA SER A 45 -3.42 -88.02 49.31
C SER A 45 -4.47 -89.11 49.07
N GLU A 46 -4.61 -90.07 50.00
CA GLU A 46 -5.63 -91.12 49.90
C GLU A 46 -7.04 -90.56 49.77
N SER A 47 -7.32 -89.41 50.39
CA SER A 47 -8.62 -88.72 50.28
C SER A 47 -8.97 -88.26 48.85
N SER A 48 -7.97 -88.20 47.97
CA SER A 48 -8.14 -87.85 46.55
C SER A 48 -8.40 -89.08 45.66
N LEU A 49 -8.20 -90.30 46.18
CA LEU A 49 -8.44 -91.56 45.47
C LEU A 49 -9.91 -91.99 45.52
N ILE A 50 -10.77 -91.10 45.07
CA ILE A 50 -12.21 -91.33 44.95
C ILE A 50 -12.56 -91.88 43.56
N GLU A 51 -13.63 -92.66 43.47
CA GLU A 51 -14.06 -93.31 42.23
C GLU A 51 -14.14 -92.33 41.04
N GLY A 52 -13.59 -92.73 39.89
CA GLY A 52 -13.49 -91.96 38.66
C GLY A 52 -12.25 -91.06 38.54
N THR A 53 -11.45 -90.90 39.59
CA THR A 53 -10.26 -90.01 39.56
C THR A 53 -9.17 -90.59 38.66
N LEU A 54 -8.64 -89.80 37.74
CA LEU A 54 -7.55 -90.24 36.87
C LEU A 54 -6.22 -90.23 37.62
N VAL A 55 -5.47 -91.29 37.40
CA VAL A 55 -4.21 -91.56 38.06
C VAL A 55 -3.21 -92.06 37.03
N THR A 56 -1.94 -91.72 37.24
CA THR A 56 -0.83 -92.36 36.54
C THR A 56 -0.18 -93.37 37.46
N PHE A 57 0.23 -94.49 36.89
CA PHE A 57 0.95 -95.52 37.63
C PHE A 57 1.90 -96.25 36.68
N GLU A 58 2.80 -97.01 37.26
CA GLU A 58 3.66 -97.94 36.54
C GLU A 58 3.17 -99.36 36.78
N LEU A 59 3.06 -100.13 35.71
CA LEU A 59 2.58 -101.50 35.78
C LEU A 59 3.74 -102.43 36.11
N VAL A 60 3.58 -103.21 37.17
CA VAL A 60 4.53 -104.23 37.61
C VAL A 60 3.85 -105.58 37.63
N ILE A 61 4.55 -106.60 37.15
CA ILE A 61 4.05 -107.99 37.12
C ILE A 61 4.69 -108.73 38.30
N ASN A 62 3.89 -109.25 39.21
CA ASN A 62 4.38 -110.15 40.23
C ASN A 62 4.73 -111.49 39.56
N LEU A 63 6.02 -111.80 39.43
CA LEU A 63 6.49 -112.98 38.69
C LEU A 63 6.03 -114.32 39.30
N GLN A 64 5.72 -114.37 40.60
CA GLN A 64 5.31 -115.61 41.28
C GLN A 64 3.83 -115.94 41.05
N THR A 65 2.97 -114.93 41.08
CA THR A 65 1.52 -115.10 40.93
C THR A 65 1.04 -114.82 39.50
N ASN A 66 1.93 -114.27 38.66
CA ASN A 66 1.64 -113.70 37.35
C ASN A 66 0.51 -112.66 37.35
N LYS A 67 0.22 -112.08 38.52
CA LYS A 67 -0.78 -111.02 38.67
C LYS A 67 -0.11 -109.67 38.50
N GLN A 68 -0.75 -108.81 37.74
CA GLN A 68 -0.31 -107.43 37.55
C GLN A 68 -0.82 -106.58 38.70
N PHE A 69 0.00 -105.62 39.14
CA PHE A 69 -0.40 -104.59 40.08
C PHE A 69 0.22 -103.25 39.68
N ALA A 70 -0.38 -102.17 40.17
CA ALA A 70 0.07 -100.82 39.94
C ALA A 70 1.05 -100.37 41.04
N THR A 71 2.11 -99.69 40.64
CA THR A 71 3.14 -99.06 41.49
C THR A 71 3.25 -97.59 41.15
N ASN A 72 3.89 -96.78 42.01
CA ASN A 72 4.12 -95.36 41.78
C ASN A 72 2.82 -94.58 41.43
N LEU A 73 1.72 -94.89 42.10
CA LEU A 73 0.42 -94.27 41.84
C LEU A 73 0.44 -92.79 42.24
N ASN A 74 0.20 -91.93 41.25
CA ASN A 74 0.09 -90.49 41.42
C ASN A 74 -1.19 -89.98 40.75
N LEU A 75 -1.71 -88.85 41.22
CA LEU A 75 -2.81 -88.17 40.53
C LEU A 75 -2.34 -87.73 39.14
N PHE A 76 -3.16 -87.98 38.11
CA PHE A 76 -2.87 -87.47 36.78
C PHE A 76 -3.15 -85.97 36.77
N LYS A 77 -2.07 -85.18 36.74
CA LYS A 77 -2.15 -83.73 36.60
C LYS A 77 -2.09 -83.38 35.13
N GLU A 78 -3.18 -82.84 34.62
CA GLU A 78 -3.28 -82.33 33.26
C GLU A 78 -3.08 -80.80 33.25
N ILE A 79 -2.63 -80.28 32.11
CA ILE A 79 -2.55 -78.85 31.85
C ILE A 79 -3.56 -78.47 30.78
N GLY A 80 -4.07 -77.26 30.87
CA GLY A 80 -5.01 -76.76 29.88
C GLY A 80 -5.16 -75.27 29.93
N ARG A 81 -6.03 -74.76 29.07
CA ARG A 81 -6.43 -73.36 29.06
C ARG A 81 -7.92 -73.23 29.32
N ILE A 82 -8.29 -72.27 30.15
CA ILE A 82 -9.67 -71.89 30.37
C ILE A 82 -10.25 -71.39 29.04
N LYS A 83 -11.41 -71.93 28.66
CA LYS A 83 -12.22 -71.50 27.53
C LYS A 83 -13.55 -70.99 28.09
N THR A 84 -13.94 -69.80 27.67
CA THR A 84 -15.17 -69.13 28.12
C THR A 84 -16.40 -69.96 27.76
N PHE A 85 -17.42 -69.91 28.62
CA PHE A 85 -18.68 -70.59 28.35
C PHE A 85 -19.40 -69.88 27.21
N ASP A 86 -19.80 -70.63 26.19
CA ASP A 86 -20.67 -70.13 25.12
C ASP A 86 -22.00 -69.67 25.75
N THR A 87 -22.29 -68.38 25.72
CA THR A 87 -23.45 -67.75 26.38
C THR A 87 -24.81 -68.20 25.80
N ASN A 88 -24.81 -69.13 24.85
CA ASN A 88 -26.00 -69.54 24.09
C ASN A 88 -26.71 -70.81 24.61
N ILE A 89 -26.27 -71.41 25.72
CA ILE A 89 -27.01 -72.53 26.33
C ILE A 89 -28.04 -71.99 27.32
N GLY A 90 -29.27 -71.79 26.83
CA GLY A 90 -30.55 -71.85 27.54
C GLY A 90 -30.59 -71.38 29.01
N ARG A 91 -31.15 -70.19 29.21
CA ARG A 91 -31.51 -69.59 30.51
C ARG A 91 -32.17 -70.60 31.46
N THR A 92 -31.43 -71.07 32.46
CA THR A 92 -31.84 -71.22 33.87
C THR A 92 -30.67 -71.79 34.72
N SER A 93 -30.06 -70.94 35.55
CA SER A 93 -29.28 -71.31 36.77
C SER A 93 -27.90 -72.02 36.70
N LYS A 94 -27.02 -71.77 35.71
CA LYS A 94 -25.63 -72.29 35.79
C LYS A 94 -24.53 -71.28 35.38
N ASN A 95 -24.25 -70.32 36.26
CA ASN A 95 -23.06 -69.44 36.17
C ASN A 95 -21.80 -70.05 36.85
N ASN A 96 -21.83 -71.33 37.23
CA ASN A 96 -20.76 -71.95 38.04
C ASN A 96 -19.87 -72.92 37.26
N TYR A 97 -19.94 -72.96 35.93
CA TYR A 97 -19.11 -73.86 35.13
C TYR A 97 -18.30 -73.12 34.06
N TRP A 98 -17.09 -73.61 33.81
CA TRP A 98 -16.19 -73.24 32.73
C TRP A 98 -15.81 -74.48 31.93
N SER A 99 -15.24 -74.29 30.75
CA SER A 99 -14.62 -75.38 29.98
C SER A 99 -13.10 -75.20 29.98
N ILE A 100 -12.36 -76.29 30.08
CA ILE A 100 -10.92 -76.31 29.89
C ILE A 100 -10.64 -77.05 28.59
N GLU A 101 -9.86 -76.42 27.72
CA GLU A 101 -9.26 -77.07 26.56
C GLU A 101 -7.91 -77.64 26.99
N CYS A 102 -7.76 -78.96 26.88
CA CYS A 102 -6.54 -79.70 27.22
C CYS A 102 -6.31 -80.80 26.19
N GLN A 103 -5.08 -81.33 26.14
CA GLN A 103 -4.73 -82.33 25.12
C GLN A 103 -5.48 -83.65 25.28
N TYR A 104 -5.78 -84.04 26.52
CA TYR A 104 -6.40 -85.33 26.80
C TYR A 104 -7.88 -85.37 26.39
N GLN A 105 -8.63 -84.30 26.66
CA GLN A 105 -10.00 -84.17 26.21
C GLN A 105 -10.46 -82.71 26.06
N ASP A 106 -11.07 -82.42 24.91
CA ASP A 106 -11.69 -81.13 24.66
C ASP A 106 -12.96 -80.90 25.50
N ASN A 107 -13.10 -79.66 25.97
CA ASN A 107 -14.25 -79.18 26.75
C ASN A 107 -14.43 -79.88 28.11
N THR A 108 -13.32 -80.16 28.81
CA THR A 108 -13.37 -80.64 30.20
C THR A 108 -14.11 -79.64 31.09
N LEU A 109 -15.14 -80.09 31.81
CA LEU A 109 -15.98 -79.20 32.61
C LEU A 109 -15.31 -78.84 33.96
N LEU A 110 -15.21 -77.54 34.24
CA LEU A 110 -14.68 -76.99 35.49
C LEU A 110 -15.83 -76.38 36.30
N HIS A 111 -16.05 -76.81 37.53
CA HIS A 111 -17.02 -76.16 38.43
C HIS A 111 -16.34 -75.10 39.32
N LYS A 112 -17.05 -74.03 39.69
CA LYS A 112 -16.55 -72.92 40.50
C LYS A 112 -15.86 -73.36 41.79
N ASN A 113 -16.40 -74.36 42.46
CA ASN A 113 -15.86 -74.86 43.74
C ASN A 113 -14.54 -75.62 43.60
N GLU A 114 -14.12 -75.95 42.38
CA GLU A 114 -12.85 -76.65 42.12
C GLU A 114 -11.71 -75.68 41.78
N ILE A 115 -11.98 -74.38 41.81
CA ILE A 115 -11.03 -73.32 41.48
C ILE A 115 -10.31 -72.89 42.76
N HIS A 116 -9.00 -73.11 42.82
CA HIS A 116 -8.14 -72.78 43.97
C HIS A 116 -7.27 -71.54 43.71
N PHE A 117 -7.81 -70.58 42.96
CA PHE A 117 -7.20 -69.28 42.70
C PHE A 117 -8.29 -68.20 42.60
N LEU A 118 -7.89 -66.93 42.54
CA LEU A 118 -8.85 -65.83 42.53
C LEU A 118 -9.72 -65.86 41.27
N GLU A 119 -11.03 -65.69 41.43
CA GLU A 119 -11.97 -65.68 40.30
C GLU A 119 -11.64 -64.58 39.27
N ALA A 120 -10.97 -63.51 39.70
CA ALA A 120 -10.47 -62.46 38.80
C ALA A 120 -9.41 -62.94 37.79
N ASP A 121 -8.69 -64.04 38.07
CA ASP A 121 -7.69 -64.62 37.19
C ASP A 121 -8.30 -65.63 36.19
N LEU A 122 -9.59 -65.92 36.34
CA LEU A 122 -10.34 -66.86 35.53
C LEU A 122 -10.81 -66.22 34.21
N LYS A 123 -9.87 -66.01 33.30
CA LYS A 123 -10.09 -65.40 31.98
C LYS A 123 -9.89 -66.43 30.88
N GLU A 124 -10.47 -66.17 29.71
CA GLU A 124 -10.20 -66.99 28.53
C GLU A 124 -8.70 -67.02 28.24
N GLY A 125 -8.17 -68.21 28.01
CA GLY A 125 -6.74 -68.43 27.78
C GLY A 125 -5.89 -68.52 29.04
N THR A 126 -6.45 -68.35 30.24
CA THR A 126 -5.74 -68.61 31.50
C THR A 126 -5.24 -70.04 31.54
N LEU A 127 -3.95 -70.23 31.78
CA LEU A 127 -3.34 -71.55 31.87
C LEU A 127 -3.57 -72.12 33.26
N VAL A 128 -4.00 -73.37 33.31
CA VAL A 128 -4.32 -74.07 34.54
C VAL A 128 -3.70 -75.45 34.55
N LYS A 129 -3.39 -75.93 35.75
CA LYS A 129 -3.11 -77.33 36.04
C LYS A 129 -4.22 -77.89 36.91
N PHE A 130 -4.63 -79.10 36.66
CA PHE A 130 -5.79 -79.70 37.31
C PHE A 130 -5.72 -81.22 37.29
N GLU A 131 -6.56 -81.82 38.11
CA GLU A 131 -6.77 -83.26 38.13
C GLU A 131 -8.02 -83.60 37.32
N LEU A 132 -7.98 -84.67 36.55
CA LEU A 132 -9.13 -85.13 35.76
C LEU A 132 -9.93 -86.18 36.54
N ARG A 133 -11.25 -86.05 36.52
CA ARG A 133 -12.17 -87.06 37.08
C ARG A 133 -13.29 -87.39 36.12
N LYS A 134 -13.51 -88.67 35.86
CA LYS A 134 -14.59 -89.18 35.02
C LYS A 134 -15.93 -89.12 35.75
N TYR A 135 -16.96 -88.61 35.09
CA TYR A 135 -18.34 -88.50 35.58
C TYR A 135 -19.33 -88.86 34.46
N GLY A 136 -19.87 -90.08 34.49
CA GLY A 136 -20.66 -90.63 33.38
C GLY A 136 -19.79 -90.75 32.13
N ASP A 137 -20.27 -90.21 31.01
CA ASP A 137 -19.56 -90.23 29.72
C ASP A 137 -18.57 -89.04 29.52
N GLY A 138 -18.52 -88.11 30.49
CA GLY A 138 -17.68 -86.91 30.42
C GLY A 138 -16.62 -86.83 31.53
N TYR A 139 -15.71 -85.85 31.41
CA TYR A 139 -14.67 -85.60 32.40
C TYR A 139 -14.84 -84.21 33.01
N ARG A 140 -14.45 -84.10 34.28
CA ARG A 140 -14.47 -82.85 35.04
C ARG A 140 -13.09 -82.56 35.59
N ALA A 141 -12.72 -81.29 35.56
CA ALA A 141 -11.53 -80.82 36.22
C ALA A 141 -11.79 -80.65 37.73
N LYS A 142 -10.84 -81.13 38.51
CA LYS A 142 -10.78 -81.07 39.98
C LYS A 142 -9.49 -80.40 40.39
N ASN A 143 -9.48 -79.79 41.56
CA ASN A 143 -8.28 -79.16 42.13
C ASN A 143 -7.55 -78.26 41.12
N VAL A 144 -8.27 -77.33 40.51
CA VAL A 144 -7.75 -76.48 39.45
C VAL A 144 -6.94 -75.34 40.05
N HIS A 145 -5.66 -75.32 39.74
CA HIS A 145 -4.72 -74.28 40.14
C HIS A 145 -4.25 -73.49 38.91
N LEU A 146 -3.89 -72.23 39.13
CA LEU A 146 -3.21 -71.43 38.11
C LEU A 146 -1.87 -72.09 37.77
N LEU A 147 -1.59 -72.28 36.48
CA LEU A 147 -0.30 -72.77 36.01
C LEU A 147 0.66 -71.57 35.86
N ASP A 148 1.37 -71.24 36.94
CA ASP A 148 2.46 -70.27 36.93
C ASP A 148 3.80 -70.97 36.66
N LEU A 149 4.15 -71.09 35.37
CA LEU A 149 5.39 -71.76 34.94
C LEU A 149 6.67 -71.05 35.40
N LYS A 150 6.61 -69.85 35.97
CA LYS A 150 7.78 -69.22 36.63
C LYS A 150 8.10 -69.84 37.98
N LYS A 151 7.07 -70.38 38.65
CA LYS A 151 7.17 -70.98 39.99
C LYS A 151 6.97 -72.48 39.97
N GLU A 152 6.59 -73.06 38.83
CA GLU A 152 6.40 -74.48 38.70
C GLU A 152 7.74 -75.21 38.91
N THR A 153 7.71 -76.19 39.80
CA THR A 153 8.86 -77.05 40.13
C THR A 153 8.61 -78.51 39.75
N ASP A 154 7.36 -78.86 39.42
CA ASP A 154 6.99 -80.20 38.98
C ASP A 154 7.57 -80.45 37.58
N SER A 155 8.60 -81.31 37.51
CA SER A 155 9.32 -81.63 36.28
C SER A 155 8.43 -82.26 35.22
N ASP A 156 7.40 -83.01 35.62
CA ASP A 156 6.48 -83.64 34.69
C ASP A 156 5.62 -82.58 34.01
N ILE A 157 5.14 -81.59 34.77
CA ILE A 157 4.37 -80.47 34.22
C ILE A 157 5.22 -79.62 33.27
N ILE A 158 6.46 -79.29 33.65
CA ILE A 158 7.38 -78.52 32.80
C ILE A 158 7.66 -79.26 31.49
N GLN A 159 7.98 -80.55 31.58
CA GLN A 159 8.28 -81.37 30.40
C GLN A 159 7.06 -81.56 29.51
N HIS A 160 5.88 -81.73 30.10
CA HIS A 160 4.61 -81.78 29.38
C HIS A 160 4.34 -80.48 28.63
N CYS A 161 4.57 -79.32 29.27
CA CYS A 161 4.45 -78.01 28.63
C CYS A 161 5.48 -77.82 27.49
N LEU A 162 6.73 -78.25 27.65
CA LEU A 162 7.76 -78.17 26.61
C LEU A 162 7.43 -79.00 25.36
N ASN A 163 6.69 -80.10 25.52
CA ASN A 163 6.26 -80.97 24.43
C ASN A 163 4.87 -80.61 23.87
N HIS A 164 4.23 -79.60 24.44
CA HIS A 164 2.92 -79.17 24.02
C HIS A 164 2.93 -78.54 22.61
N ASN A 165 1.92 -78.85 21.79
CA ASN A 165 1.80 -78.38 20.40
C ASN A 165 1.54 -76.86 20.29
N ASP A 166 0.88 -76.28 21.29
CA ASP A 166 0.71 -74.82 21.38
C ASP A 166 2.02 -74.15 21.84
N PRO A 167 2.60 -73.23 21.03
CA PRO A 167 3.86 -72.57 21.33
C PRO A 167 3.88 -71.76 22.63
N ARG A 168 2.71 -71.36 23.16
CA ARG A 168 2.63 -70.62 24.44
C ARG A 168 3.06 -71.47 25.62
N PHE A 169 2.58 -72.71 25.68
CA PHE A 169 2.96 -73.65 26.73
C PHE A 169 4.45 -73.95 26.63
N CYS A 170 4.95 -74.20 25.41
CA CYS A 170 6.36 -74.45 25.17
C CYS A 170 7.24 -73.25 25.59
N ALA A 171 6.89 -72.03 25.15
CA ALA A 171 7.63 -70.81 25.46
C ALA A 171 7.64 -70.50 26.96
N LEU A 172 6.50 -70.63 27.64
CA LEU A 172 6.41 -70.35 29.07
C LEU A 172 7.11 -71.43 29.91
N ALA A 173 7.15 -72.67 29.44
CA ALA A 173 7.84 -73.76 30.15
C ALA A 173 9.34 -73.52 30.28
N PHE A 174 9.93 -72.71 29.39
CA PHE A 174 11.33 -72.31 29.53
C PHE A 174 11.61 -71.54 30.84
N TRP A 175 10.62 -70.89 31.46
CA TRP A 175 10.81 -70.28 32.78
C TRP A 175 11.10 -71.34 33.85
N GLY A 176 10.33 -72.42 33.89
CA GLY A 176 10.56 -73.54 34.81
C GLY A 176 11.79 -74.37 34.42
N TYR A 177 12.03 -74.54 33.12
CA TYR A 177 13.19 -75.26 32.60
C TYR A 177 14.51 -74.59 33.03
N LEU A 178 14.58 -73.26 32.98
CA LEU A 178 15.75 -72.49 33.41
C LEU A 178 16.06 -72.64 34.92
N ASN A 179 15.10 -73.06 35.74
CA ASN A 179 15.37 -73.34 37.17
C ASN A 179 16.20 -74.61 37.36
N ASN A 180 16.16 -75.54 36.39
CA ASN A 180 16.76 -76.88 36.50
C ASN A 180 17.77 -77.18 35.38
N SER A 181 18.09 -76.24 34.49
CA SER A 181 18.94 -76.46 33.30
C SER A 181 19.76 -75.21 32.94
N SER A 182 20.86 -75.41 32.20
CA SER A 182 21.72 -74.30 31.78
C SER A 182 21.04 -73.39 30.75
N ILE A 183 21.45 -72.12 30.70
CA ILE A 183 20.92 -71.17 29.71
C ILE A 183 21.32 -71.56 28.29
N GLU A 184 22.51 -72.14 28.08
CA GLU A 184 22.93 -72.68 26.79
C GLU A 184 22.02 -73.80 26.30
N ASP A 185 21.69 -74.76 27.16
CA ASP A 185 20.80 -75.86 26.81
C ASP A 185 19.40 -75.33 26.50
N ALA A 186 18.93 -74.35 27.28
CA ALA A 186 17.67 -73.66 27.02
C ALA A 186 17.67 -72.93 25.67
N ILE A 187 18.74 -72.23 25.30
CA ILE A 187 18.90 -71.57 24.00
C ILE A 187 18.88 -72.60 22.87
N TYR A 188 19.63 -73.69 23.02
CA TYR A 188 19.69 -74.76 22.02
C TYR A 188 18.31 -75.42 21.81
N LEU A 189 17.61 -75.73 22.90
CA LEU A 189 16.27 -76.31 22.84
C LEU A 189 15.25 -75.31 22.27
N ALA A 190 15.33 -74.03 22.63
CA ALA A 190 14.47 -72.98 22.09
C ALA A 190 14.68 -72.80 20.58
N ASP A 191 15.93 -72.78 20.11
CA ASP A 191 16.25 -72.71 18.67
C ASP A 191 15.73 -73.94 17.91
N LYS A 192 15.90 -75.14 18.49
CA LYS A 192 15.36 -76.38 17.93
C LYS A 192 13.83 -76.36 17.83
N LYS A 193 13.13 -75.89 18.87
CA LYS A 193 11.67 -75.78 18.89
C LYS A 193 11.18 -74.73 17.89
N LEU A 194 11.84 -73.57 17.82
CA LEU A 194 11.51 -72.52 16.85
C LEU A 194 11.54 -73.03 15.40
N LYS A 195 12.54 -73.84 15.05
CA LYS A 195 12.64 -74.47 13.71
C LYS A 195 11.52 -75.45 13.39
N SER A 196 10.83 -75.98 14.40
CA SER A 196 9.69 -76.90 14.22
C SER A 196 8.34 -76.18 14.05
N PHE A 197 8.28 -74.87 14.33
CA PHE A 197 7.04 -74.09 14.30
C PHE A 197 6.81 -73.42 12.94
N LEU A 198 5.54 -73.29 12.56
CA LEU A 198 5.11 -72.43 11.45
C LEU A 198 5.35 -70.94 11.76
N PRO A 199 5.44 -70.04 10.77
CA PRO A 199 5.76 -68.62 11.01
C PRO A 199 4.89 -67.91 12.05
N TRP A 200 3.58 -68.16 12.08
CA TRP A 200 2.67 -67.58 13.08
C TRP A 200 2.88 -68.17 14.48
N GLN A 201 3.26 -69.44 14.56
CA GLN A 201 3.61 -70.13 15.81
C GLN A 201 4.96 -69.62 16.35
N MET A 202 5.94 -69.38 15.46
CA MET A 202 7.22 -68.77 15.84
C MET A 202 7.02 -67.40 16.47
N LYS A 203 6.20 -66.54 15.85
CA LYS A 203 5.85 -65.24 16.43
C LYS A 203 5.25 -65.39 17.82
N ARG A 204 4.29 -66.31 17.96
CA ARG A 204 3.64 -66.58 19.25
C ARG A 204 4.63 -67.11 20.29
N PHE A 205 5.55 -67.99 19.91
CA PHE A 205 6.62 -68.48 20.79
C PHE A 205 7.52 -67.32 21.28
N LEU A 206 8.00 -66.49 20.35
CA LEU A 206 8.89 -65.37 20.63
C LEU A 206 8.25 -64.29 21.52
N ASP A 207 6.93 -64.19 21.55
CA ASP A 207 6.23 -63.26 22.43
C ASP A 207 6.23 -63.70 23.91
N TYR A 208 6.44 -64.99 24.21
CA TYR A 208 6.40 -65.54 25.58
C TYR A 208 7.71 -66.14 26.07
N VAL A 209 8.71 -66.33 25.20
CA VAL A 209 10.01 -66.88 25.59
C VAL A 209 10.69 -65.99 26.65
N PRO A 210 11.34 -66.54 27.69
CA PRO A 210 12.02 -65.76 28.70
C PRO A 210 13.02 -64.78 28.09
N GLU A 211 12.95 -63.52 28.52
CA GLU A 211 13.87 -62.49 28.04
C GLU A 211 15.33 -62.82 28.39
N THR A 212 15.57 -63.56 29.48
CA THR A 212 16.88 -64.09 29.87
C THR A 212 17.56 -64.87 28.75
N ILE A 213 16.82 -65.69 28.00
CA ILE A 213 17.32 -66.42 26.83
C ILE A 213 17.68 -65.44 25.71
N LEU A 214 16.82 -64.44 25.46
CA LEU A 214 16.98 -63.50 24.36
C LEU A 214 18.16 -62.53 24.54
N ILE A 215 18.46 -62.14 25.78
CA ILE A 215 19.59 -61.25 26.11
C ILE A 215 20.93 -61.99 26.23
N HIS A 216 20.98 -63.30 25.97
CA HIS A 216 22.25 -64.02 25.97
C HIS A 216 22.96 -63.86 24.61
N TYR A 217 24.27 -63.60 24.58
CA TYR A 217 24.99 -63.32 23.32
C TYR A 217 24.84 -64.44 22.27
N LYS A 218 24.87 -65.71 22.70
CA LYS A 218 24.65 -66.90 21.83
C LYS A 218 23.26 -66.98 21.19
N ALA A 219 22.27 -66.25 21.69
CA ALA A 219 20.89 -66.26 21.16
C ALA A 219 20.68 -65.37 19.92
N ARG A 220 21.76 -64.98 19.21
CA ARG A 220 21.70 -64.13 18.02
C ARG A 220 20.72 -64.65 16.96
N ASN A 221 20.74 -65.95 16.67
CA ASN A 221 19.87 -66.57 15.68
C ASN A 221 18.38 -66.43 16.06
N ILE A 222 18.07 -66.49 17.35
CA ILE A 222 16.71 -66.31 17.87
C ILE A 222 16.32 -64.81 17.79
N ARG A 223 17.22 -63.90 18.19
CA ARG A 223 16.97 -62.45 18.13
C ARG A 223 16.71 -61.97 16.72
N GLN A 224 17.43 -62.46 15.70
CA GLN A 224 17.26 -62.04 14.31
C GLN A 224 15.85 -62.28 13.75
N LEU A 225 15.06 -63.15 14.38
CA LEU A 225 13.67 -63.43 14.02
C LEU A 225 12.67 -62.43 14.65
N LEU A 226 13.11 -61.61 15.61
CA LEU A 226 12.28 -60.59 16.23
C LEU A 226 12.12 -59.37 15.30
N PRO A 227 11.05 -58.58 15.43
CA PRO A 227 10.97 -57.26 14.81
C PRO A 227 12.14 -56.35 15.23
N TYR A 228 12.66 -55.52 14.32
CA TYR A 228 13.86 -54.69 14.55
C TYR A 228 13.80 -53.81 15.81
N ASN A 229 12.63 -53.30 16.18
CA ASN A 229 12.46 -52.52 17.42
C ASN A 229 12.69 -53.37 18.69
N LYS A 230 12.22 -54.62 18.71
CA LYS A 230 12.47 -55.57 19.81
C LYS A 230 13.95 -56.00 19.80
N GLN A 231 14.53 -56.29 18.64
CA GLN A 231 15.96 -56.61 18.51
C GLN A 231 16.84 -55.51 19.10
N LEU A 232 16.56 -54.25 18.75
CA LEU A 232 17.34 -53.12 19.20
C LEU A 232 17.25 -52.94 20.72
N LYS A 233 16.04 -53.05 21.29
CA LYS A 233 15.84 -52.94 22.74
C LYS A 233 16.64 -53.99 23.50
N LEU A 234 16.75 -55.21 22.96
CA LEU A 234 17.56 -56.28 23.54
C LEU A 234 19.06 -56.02 23.36
N CYS A 235 19.50 -55.60 22.16
CA CYS A 235 20.89 -55.27 21.90
C CYS A 235 21.40 -54.11 22.76
N LEU A 236 20.55 -53.10 23.03
CA LEU A 236 20.90 -51.99 23.91
C LEU A 236 21.07 -52.43 25.38
N ARG A 237 20.43 -53.51 25.82
CA ARG A 237 20.65 -54.10 27.15
C ARG A 237 21.92 -54.95 27.23
N LEU A 238 22.43 -55.40 26.08
CA LEU A 238 23.70 -56.12 25.96
C LEU A 238 24.91 -55.17 25.97
N LEU A 239 24.69 -53.88 25.75
CA LEU A 239 25.76 -52.89 25.84
C LEU A 239 26.12 -52.64 27.30
N PRO A 240 27.42 -52.64 27.65
CA PRO A 240 27.85 -52.21 28.98
C PRO A 240 27.48 -50.75 29.21
N ASP A 241 27.15 -50.39 30.46
CA ASP A 241 26.88 -49.01 30.84
C ASP A 241 28.09 -48.10 30.56
N ASP A 242 29.31 -48.65 30.67
CA ASP A 242 30.53 -48.03 30.19
C ASP A 242 30.94 -48.57 28.81
N LEU A 243 30.60 -47.81 27.77
CA LEU A 243 30.98 -48.05 26.38
C LEU A 243 32.49 -47.89 26.11
N SER A 244 33.33 -47.66 27.13
CA SER A 244 34.80 -47.70 27.00
C SER A 244 35.35 -49.13 26.86
N ILE A 245 34.56 -50.14 27.26
CA ILE A 245 34.90 -51.56 27.18
C ILE A 245 34.78 -52.03 25.72
N GLU A 246 35.70 -52.90 25.28
CA GLU A 246 35.71 -53.46 23.93
C GLU A 246 34.41 -54.24 23.68
N ILE A 247 33.55 -53.68 22.84
CA ILE A 247 32.26 -54.29 22.47
C ILE A 247 32.52 -55.34 21.41
N ASP A 248 31.93 -56.52 21.63
CA ASP A 248 31.95 -57.61 20.66
C ASP A 248 31.58 -57.11 19.25
N THR A 249 32.44 -57.44 18.28
CA THR A 249 32.30 -56.93 16.91
C THR A 249 30.99 -57.42 16.27
N ALA A 250 30.50 -58.61 16.64
CA ALA A 250 29.24 -59.13 16.11
C ALA A 250 28.03 -58.37 16.68
N LEU A 251 28.02 -58.02 17.98
CA LEU A 251 26.99 -57.18 18.58
C LEU A 251 26.98 -55.76 17.98
N ARG A 252 28.16 -55.15 17.78
CA ARG A 252 28.24 -53.83 17.12
C ARG A 252 27.66 -53.86 15.71
N GLN A 253 28.03 -54.88 14.91
CA GLN A 253 27.51 -55.02 13.55
C GLN A 253 26.00 -55.30 13.54
N GLU A 254 25.50 -56.06 14.52
CA GLU A 254 24.06 -56.27 14.72
C GLU A 254 23.35 -54.92 14.95
N ILE A 255 23.86 -54.07 15.85
CA ILE A 255 23.32 -52.73 16.11
C ILE A 255 23.36 -51.84 14.85
N PHE A 256 24.47 -51.80 14.13
CA PHE A 256 24.60 -51.00 12.90
C PHE A 256 23.61 -51.43 11.82
N ASN A 257 23.45 -52.74 11.61
CA ASN A 257 22.48 -53.27 10.65
C ASN A 257 21.04 -52.92 11.04
N ILE A 258 20.71 -53.02 12.34
CA ILE A 258 19.39 -52.66 12.84
C ILE A 258 19.10 -51.17 12.62
N ILE A 259 20.04 -50.28 12.97
CA ILE A 259 19.88 -48.83 12.75
C ILE A 259 19.77 -48.52 11.25
N SER A 260 20.58 -49.16 10.42
CA SER A 260 20.57 -48.96 8.96
C SER A 260 19.24 -49.35 8.31
N ASN A 261 18.53 -50.33 8.88
CA ASN A 261 17.20 -50.71 8.43
C ASN A 261 16.13 -49.79 9.03
N LEU A 262 16.16 -49.54 10.34
CA LEU A 262 15.18 -48.72 11.04
C LEU A 262 15.17 -47.26 10.59
N GLN A 263 16.29 -46.70 10.14
CA GLN A 263 16.33 -45.31 9.69
C GLN A 263 15.44 -45.04 8.47
N LYS A 264 15.04 -46.08 7.73
CA LYS A 264 14.07 -45.98 6.61
C LYS A 264 12.62 -45.92 7.11
N GLU A 265 12.34 -46.47 8.28
CA GLU A 265 10.98 -46.65 8.80
C GLU A 265 10.65 -45.69 9.95
N ASN A 266 11.63 -45.42 10.85
CA ASN A 266 11.40 -44.69 12.09
C ASN A 266 12.64 -43.90 12.56
N LEU A 267 12.86 -42.73 11.94
CA LEU A 267 13.90 -41.78 12.34
C LEU A 267 13.75 -41.35 13.81
N LYS A 268 12.50 -41.24 14.31
CA LYS A 268 12.07 -41.16 15.72
C LYS A 268 13.02 -41.85 16.70
N ILE A 269 13.05 -43.16 16.51
CA ILE A 269 13.66 -44.13 17.40
C ILE A 269 15.17 -44.15 17.22
N CYS A 270 15.64 -44.10 15.97
CA CYS A 270 17.08 -44.08 15.68
C CYS A 270 17.78 -42.89 16.34
N ASP A 271 17.09 -41.76 16.37
CA ASP A 271 17.57 -40.51 16.93
C ASP A 271 17.85 -40.59 18.45
N GLN A 272 16.90 -41.15 19.21
CA GLN A 272 17.07 -41.40 20.65
C GLN A 272 18.18 -42.42 20.97
N ILE A 273 18.57 -43.19 19.96
CA ILE A 273 19.51 -44.29 20.11
C ILE A 273 20.91 -43.81 19.78
N ILE A 274 21.08 -42.99 18.73
CA ILE A 274 22.36 -42.35 18.40
C ILE A 274 22.92 -41.60 19.60
N SER A 275 22.10 -40.88 20.37
CA SER A 275 22.57 -40.18 21.57
C SER A 275 23.14 -41.10 22.65
N LYS A 276 22.79 -42.39 22.65
CA LYS A 276 23.33 -43.40 23.57
C LYS A 276 24.51 -44.16 23.00
N VAL A 277 24.54 -44.40 21.69
CA VAL A 277 25.53 -45.28 21.05
C VAL A 277 26.50 -44.56 20.12
N TYR A 278 26.53 -43.23 20.09
CA TYR A 278 27.44 -42.45 19.22
C TYR A 278 28.91 -42.84 19.40
N LYS A 279 29.32 -43.28 20.60
CA LYS A 279 30.68 -43.76 20.89
C LYS A 279 31.08 -44.95 20.01
N LEU A 280 30.13 -45.79 19.60
CA LEU A 280 30.39 -46.92 18.69
C LEU A 280 30.89 -46.47 17.32
N TYR A 281 30.57 -45.22 16.96
CA TYR A 281 30.90 -44.68 15.65
C TYR A 281 32.24 -43.95 15.61
N VAL A 282 32.92 -43.69 16.74
CA VAL A 282 34.13 -42.83 16.80
C VAL A 282 35.18 -43.24 15.77
N ASN A 283 35.52 -44.53 15.71
CA ASN A 283 36.60 -45.06 14.87
C ASN A 283 36.10 -45.70 13.56
N TYR A 284 34.82 -45.52 13.20
CA TYR A 284 34.18 -46.21 12.07
C TYR A 284 33.50 -45.20 11.13
N PRO A 285 34.27 -44.41 10.36
CA PRO A 285 33.73 -43.38 9.46
C PRO A 285 32.80 -43.97 8.39
N GLU A 286 33.10 -45.16 7.87
CA GLU A 286 32.27 -45.79 6.84
C GLU A 286 30.88 -46.18 7.36
N ASP A 287 30.77 -46.57 8.63
CA ASP A 287 29.47 -46.85 9.24
C ASP A 287 28.71 -45.57 9.58
N ARG A 288 29.39 -44.48 9.95
CA ARG A 288 28.75 -43.15 10.08
C ARG A 288 28.13 -42.68 8.78
N LYS A 289 28.86 -42.82 7.67
CA LYS A 289 28.41 -42.41 6.32
C LYS A 289 27.20 -43.21 5.82
N ARG A 290 26.94 -44.40 6.37
CA ARG A 290 25.73 -45.20 6.08
C ARG A 290 24.48 -44.66 6.77
N LEU A 291 24.62 -43.79 7.77
CA LEU A 291 23.50 -43.11 8.39
C LEU A 291 22.87 -42.13 7.39
N ASN A 292 21.55 -42.00 7.43
CA ASN A 292 20.86 -40.91 6.76
C ASN A 292 21.45 -39.58 7.25
N ILE A 293 21.56 -38.59 6.35
CA ILE A 293 22.18 -37.28 6.62
C ILE A 293 21.74 -36.67 7.96
N LYS A 294 20.44 -36.75 8.32
CA LYS A 294 19.96 -36.21 9.60
C LYS A 294 20.57 -36.91 10.82
N LEU A 295 20.66 -38.24 10.78
CA LEU A 295 21.26 -39.05 11.85
C LEU A 295 22.78 -38.91 11.86
N HIS A 296 23.40 -38.76 10.68
CA HIS A 296 24.83 -38.51 10.54
C HIS A 296 25.24 -37.19 11.19
N VAL A 297 24.52 -36.09 10.88
CA VAL A 297 24.72 -34.78 11.52
C VAL A 297 24.57 -34.88 13.04
N ARG A 298 23.55 -35.58 13.54
CA ARG A 298 23.38 -35.75 15.00
C ARG A 298 24.47 -36.58 15.64
N CYS A 299 24.89 -37.67 15.00
CA CYS A 299 26.03 -38.47 15.46
C CYS A 299 27.29 -37.60 15.57
N LEU A 300 27.57 -36.75 14.57
CA LEU A 300 28.70 -35.82 14.61
C LEU A 300 28.55 -34.75 15.70
N ILE A 301 27.35 -34.19 15.91
CA ILE A 301 27.11 -33.25 17.02
C ILE A 301 27.45 -33.92 18.35
N GLU A 302 26.94 -35.12 18.63
CA GLU A 302 27.23 -35.85 19.87
C GLU A 302 28.73 -36.16 20.02
N LEU A 303 29.40 -36.56 18.93
CA LEU A 303 30.84 -36.80 18.92
C LEU A 303 31.64 -35.53 19.22
N ILE A 304 31.33 -34.41 18.57
CA ILE A 304 32.00 -33.11 18.78
C ILE A 304 31.77 -32.61 20.21
N SER A 305 30.56 -32.78 20.73
CA SER A 305 30.15 -32.33 22.07
C SER A 305 30.88 -33.06 23.18
N ASN A 306 31.18 -34.34 23.00
CA ASN A 306 31.67 -35.21 24.07
C ASN A 306 33.14 -35.62 23.93
N ILE A 307 33.80 -35.36 22.81
CA ILE A 307 35.20 -35.76 22.62
C ILE A 307 36.18 -34.78 23.25
N LYS A 308 37.11 -35.31 24.06
CA LYS A 308 38.17 -34.50 24.69
C LYS A 308 39.37 -34.24 23.78
N CYS A 309 39.60 -35.11 22.79
CA CYS A 309 40.75 -35.01 21.89
C CYS A 309 40.53 -33.97 20.79
N VAL A 310 41.32 -32.89 20.79
CA VAL A 310 41.24 -31.79 19.81
C VAL A 310 41.40 -32.28 18.37
N PHE A 311 42.32 -33.24 18.13
CA PHE A 311 42.53 -33.81 16.79
C PHE A 311 41.26 -34.44 16.22
N ASN A 312 40.59 -35.32 16.99
CA ASN A 312 39.35 -35.95 16.55
C ASN A 312 38.20 -34.95 16.42
N ARG A 313 38.15 -33.93 17.30
CA ARG A 313 37.16 -32.84 17.18
C ARG A 313 37.27 -32.13 15.84
N ASN A 314 38.49 -31.82 15.38
CA ASN A 314 38.72 -31.18 14.08
C ASN A 314 38.32 -32.07 12.91
N ILE A 315 38.57 -33.38 12.98
CA ILE A 315 38.11 -34.33 11.96
C ILE A 315 36.58 -34.30 11.86
N PHE A 316 35.88 -34.37 12.99
CA PHE A 316 34.41 -34.37 13.00
C PHE A 316 33.82 -33.02 12.59
N LEU A 317 34.46 -31.90 12.93
CA LEU A 317 34.08 -30.57 12.43
C LEU A 317 34.24 -30.47 10.91
N SER A 318 35.33 -31.01 10.36
CA SER A 318 35.55 -31.05 8.90
C SER A 318 34.51 -31.93 8.20
N GLU A 319 34.19 -33.10 8.75
CA GLU A 319 33.15 -33.99 8.25
C GLU A 319 31.75 -33.33 8.32
N LEU A 320 31.43 -32.65 9.43
CA LEU A 320 30.19 -31.89 9.58
C LEU A 320 30.11 -30.75 8.56
N ARG A 321 31.21 -30.01 8.35
CA ARG A 321 31.29 -28.94 7.36
C ARG A 321 31.00 -29.46 5.96
N GLU A 322 31.61 -30.57 5.57
CA GLU A 322 31.39 -31.20 4.25
C GLU A 322 29.92 -31.55 4.03
N ILE A 323 29.26 -32.15 5.04
CA ILE A 323 27.84 -32.49 4.97
C ILE A 323 26.95 -31.24 4.84
N LEU A 324 27.26 -30.18 5.58
CA LEU A 324 26.47 -28.95 5.55
C LEU A 324 26.60 -28.22 4.21
N VAL A 325 27.81 -28.16 3.64
CA VAL A 325 28.05 -27.59 2.31
C VAL A 325 27.31 -28.38 1.23
N ASN A 326 27.37 -29.72 1.29
CA ASN A 326 26.79 -30.57 0.25
C ASN A 326 25.26 -30.69 0.33
N SER A 327 24.69 -30.66 1.54
CA SER A 327 23.26 -30.92 1.71
C SER A 327 22.36 -29.75 1.32
N LYS A 328 22.83 -28.49 1.40
CA LYS A 328 22.03 -27.26 1.19
C LYS A 328 20.74 -27.18 2.02
N LEU A 329 20.57 -28.02 3.03
CA LEU A 329 19.33 -28.15 3.80
C LEU A 329 19.40 -27.29 5.06
N GLY A 330 18.68 -26.16 5.07
CA GLY A 330 18.66 -25.22 6.19
C GLY A 330 18.14 -25.79 7.52
N ILE A 331 17.46 -26.94 7.49
CA ILE A 331 16.93 -27.61 8.69
C ILE A 331 18.01 -28.06 9.68
N PHE A 332 19.25 -28.28 9.23
CA PHE A 332 20.33 -28.77 10.10
C PHE A 332 20.88 -27.69 11.02
N TRP A 333 20.84 -26.42 10.60
CA TRP A 333 21.30 -25.30 11.44
C TRP A 333 20.52 -25.13 12.74
N LYS A 334 19.28 -25.65 12.79
CA LYS A 334 18.42 -25.62 13.99
C LYS A 334 18.80 -26.66 15.04
N ILE A 335 19.50 -27.73 14.65
CA ILE A 335 19.87 -28.82 15.57
C ILE A 335 21.33 -28.72 16.04
N ILE A 336 22.16 -27.91 15.38
CA ILE A 336 23.55 -27.68 15.78
C ILE A 336 23.59 -26.65 16.92
N PRO A 337 24.16 -26.99 18.08
CA PRO A 337 24.36 -26.05 19.18
C PRO A 337 25.21 -24.83 18.79
N ASP A 338 24.90 -23.66 19.36
CA ASP A 338 25.54 -22.39 19.00
C ASP A 338 27.07 -22.42 19.20
N TYR A 339 27.57 -23.09 20.25
CA TYR A 339 29.01 -23.21 20.50
C TYR A 339 29.76 -24.02 19.43
N ILE A 340 29.09 -24.90 18.69
CA ILE A 340 29.68 -25.61 17.53
C ILE A 340 29.67 -24.69 16.30
N ILE A 341 28.64 -23.84 16.15
CA ILE A 341 28.53 -22.90 15.04
C ILE A 341 29.62 -21.81 15.15
N LEU A 342 29.96 -21.39 16.37
CA LEU A 342 31.04 -20.43 16.63
C LEU A 342 32.44 -20.96 16.27
N GLU A 343 32.61 -22.26 16.05
CA GLU A 343 33.86 -22.82 15.53
C GLU A 343 34.12 -22.28 14.12
N GLN A 344 35.32 -21.72 13.88
CA GLN A 344 35.65 -21.02 12.63
C GLN A 344 35.35 -21.82 11.35
N GLN A 345 35.54 -23.15 11.40
CA GLN A 345 35.27 -24.06 10.29
C GLN A 345 33.79 -24.11 9.89
N ILE A 346 32.89 -23.91 10.85
CA ILE A 346 31.43 -23.92 10.69
C ILE A 346 30.90 -22.49 10.51
N TRP A 347 31.43 -21.52 11.26
CA TRP A 347 30.99 -20.12 11.21
C TRP A 347 30.99 -19.55 9.79
N SER A 348 32.06 -19.82 9.03
CA SER A 348 32.24 -19.33 7.65
C SER A 348 31.19 -19.83 6.65
N ILE A 349 30.53 -20.96 6.93
CA ILE A 349 29.49 -21.55 6.07
C ILE A 349 28.08 -21.43 6.66
N ALA A 350 27.95 -20.93 7.89
CA ALA A 350 26.66 -20.71 8.53
C ALA A 350 25.88 -19.59 7.82
N SER A 351 24.57 -19.81 7.65
CA SER A 351 23.70 -18.83 7.00
C SER A 351 23.66 -17.51 7.80
N ALA A 352 23.47 -16.39 7.09
CA ALA A 352 23.49 -15.05 7.68
C ALA A 352 22.46 -14.90 8.81
N ASP A 353 21.28 -15.49 8.66
CA ASP A 353 20.21 -15.50 9.68
C ASP A 353 20.65 -16.21 10.96
N ARG A 354 21.33 -17.35 10.84
CA ARG A 354 21.82 -18.11 12.00
C ARG A 354 22.95 -17.35 12.72
N ARG A 355 23.88 -16.75 11.97
CA ARG A 355 24.98 -15.95 12.53
C ARG A 355 24.45 -14.74 13.30
N ILE A 356 23.54 -13.96 12.69
CA ILE A 356 22.91 -12.81 13.35
C ILE A 356 22.12 -13.26 14.59
N GLY A 357 21.36 -14.36 14.51
CA GLY A 357 20.61 -14.87 15.67
C GLY A 357 21.49 -15.20 16.88
N ILE A 358 22.67 -15.78 16.64
CA ILE A 358 23.64 -16.08 17.71
C ILE A 358 24.20 -14.79 18.31
N LEU A 359 24.68 -13.86 17.47
CA LEU A 359 25.24 -12.58 17.93
C LEU A 359 24.21 -11.77 18.72
N VAL A 360 22.96 -11.69 18.24
CA VAL A 360 21.86 -11.01 18.94
C VAL A 360 21.57 -11.66 20.28
N SER A 361 21.62 -12.99 20.37
CA SER A 361 21.46 -13.70 21.65
C SER A 361 22.64 -13.43 22.59
N GLN A 362 23.88 -13.32 22.08
CA GLN A 362 25.05 -12.97 22.88
C GLN A 362 24.91 -11.56 23.44
N ILE A 363 24.56 -10.58 22.60
CA ILE A 363 24.31 -9.18 23.02
C ILE A 363 23.20 -9.11 24.07
N SER A 364 22.13 -9.90 23.91
CA SER A 364 21.00 -9.89 24.85
C SER A 364 21.31 -10.56 26.19
N ASN A 365 22.26 -11.51 26.22
CA ASN A 365 22.61 -12.29 27.41
C ASN A 365 23.85 -11.73 28.16
N GLN A 366 24.67 -10.90 27.53
CA GLN A 366 25.83 -10.29 28.16
C GLN A 366 25.41 -9.15 29.09
N GLN A 367 25.92 -9.18 30.34
CA GLN A 367 25.84 -8.06 31.28
C GLN A 367 27.01 -7.06 31.10
N ASP A 368 28.03 -7.42 30.34
CA ASP A 368 29.24 -6.62 30.12
C ASP A 368 29.16 -5.70 28.89
N LEU A 369 29.89 -4.59 28.95
CA LEU A 369 29.82 -3.44 28.02
C LEU A 369 30.44 -3.65 26.62
N ASN A 370 30.95 -4.84 26.29
CA ASN A 370 31.74 -5.06 25.06
C ASN A 370 30.95 -5.69 23.89
N TYR A 371 29.72 -5.23 23.66
CA TYR A 371 28.86 -5.70 22.55
C TYR A 371 29.13 -4.99 21.21
N GLN A 372 30.08 -4.05 21.16
CA GLN A 372 30.38 -3.25 19.96
C GLN A 372 30.89 -4.12 18.81
N ASP A 373 31.79 -5.06 19.09
CA ASP A 373 32.35 -5.95 18.08
C ASP A 373 31.27 -6.85 17.46
N ASP A 374 30.36 -7.40 18.27
CA ASP A 374 29.26 -8.23 17.80
C ASP A 374 28.31 -7.43 16.88
N ILE A 375 28.01 -6.17 17.22
CA ILE A 375 27.18 -5.29 16.38
C ILE A 375 27.89 -4.98 15.05
N LEU A 376 29.20 -4.75 15.06
CA LEU A 376 29.98 -4.53 13.85
C LEU A 376 29.98 -5.77 12.94
N ILE A 377 30.07 -6.97 13.51
CA ILE A 377 29.93 -8.22 12.74
C ILE A 377 28.51 -8.34 12.15
N ILE A 378 27.46 -7.99 12.90
CA ILE A 378 26.09 -7.95 12.35
C ILE A 378 26.02 -6.97 11.17
N ALA A 379 26.62 -5.78 11.29
CA ALA A 379 26.64 -4.79 10.23
C ALA A 379 27.38 -5.29 8.98
N GLU A 380 28.53 -5.96 9.15
CA GLU A 380 29.29 -6.58 8.07
C GLU A 380 28.47 -7.68 7.36
N ILE A 381 27.72 -8.49 8.12
CA ILE A 381 26.84 -9.51 7.53
C ILE A 381 25.74 -8.84 6.69
N LEU A 382 25.12 -7.76 7.19
CA LEU A 382 24.09 -7.02 6.45
C LEU A 382 24.66 -6.35 5.18
N GLU A 383 25.86 -5.79 5.25
CA GLU A 383 26.55 -5.14 4.12
C GLU A 383 26.89 -6.12 3.00
N ASN A 384 27.22 -7.37 3.36
CA ASN A 384 27.51 -8.44 2.41
C ASN A 384 26.26 -9.24 1.96
N SER A 385 25.06 -8.89 2.45
CA SER A 385 23.82 -9.59 2.11
C SER A 385 23.10 -8.93 0.93
N ALA A 386 22.30 -9.72 0.19
CA ALA A 386 21.45 -9.17 -0.87
C ALA A 386 20.34 -8.28 -0.28
N GLU A 387 19.91 -7.25 -1.01
CA GLU A 387 18.92 -6.26 -0.53
C GLU A 387 17.59 -6.90 -0.10
N GLU A 388 17.16 -7.95 -0.82
CA GLU A 388 15.96 -8.73 -0.51
C GLU A 388 16.04 -9.52 0.81
N ASP A 389 17.24 -9.90 1.24
CA ASP A 389 17.47 -10.64 2.48
C ASP A 389 17.57 -9.71 3.70
N ILE A 390 18.01 -8.47 3.52
CA ILE A 390 18.24 -7.51 4.62
C ILE A 390 16.97 -7.35 5.48
N THR A 391 15.80 -7.23 4.87
CA THR A 391 14.53 -7.10 5.61
C THR A 391 14.25 -8.32 6.49
N LYS A 392 14.54 -9.53 5.98
CA LYS A 392 14.38 -10.78 6.73
C LYS A 392 15.41 -10.87 7.87
N LEU A 393 16.65 -10.45 7.63
CA LEU A 393 17.72 -10.45 8.64
C LEU A 393 17.45 -9.45 9.77
N ILE A 394 16.95 -8.25 9.46
CA ILE A 394 16.56 -7.24 10.46
C ILE A 394 15.46 -7.77 11.38
N SER A 395 14.54 -8.59 10.86
CA SER A 395 13.45 -9.15 11.66
C SER A 395 13.93 -10.01 12.85
N ILE A 396 15.17 -10.52 12.79
CA ILE A 396 15.77 -11.35 13.85
C ILE A 396 16.01 -10.55 15.12
N PHE A 397 16.35 -9.26 15.00
CA PHE A 397 16.58 -8.35 16.13
C PHE A 397 15.51 -7.26 16.21
N ARG A 398 14.29 -7.55 15.76
CA ARG A 398 13.16 -6.61 15.77
C ARG A 398 12.83 -6.05 17.16
N HIS A 399 13.22 -6.71 18.24
CA HIS A 399 12.92 -6.26 19.60
C HIS A 399 14.16 -5.79 20.37
N ASN A 400 15.32 -5.68 19.72
CA ASN A 400 16.56 -5.27 20.37
C ASN A 400 16.94 -3.84 19.95
N ASP A 401 16.45 -2.86 20.71
CA ASP A 401 16.67 -1.43 20.42
C ASP A 401 18.15 -1.02 20.56
N LEU A 402 18.93 -1.72 21.39
CA LEU A 402 20.37 -1.50 21.52
C LEU A 402 21.09 -1.73 20.18
N VAL A 403 20.87 -2.90 19.56
CA VAL A 403 21.46 -3.26 18.25
C VAL A 403 21.02 -2.26 17.18
N LYS A 404 19.71 -1.97 17.09
CA LYS A 404 19.16 -1.07 16.08
C LYS A 404 19.64 0.36 16.21
N SER A 405 19.88 0.82 17.44
CA SER A 405 20.34 2.18 17.67
C SER A 405 21.74 2.40 17.11
N HIS A 406 22.59 1.38 17.06
CA HIS A 406 23.96 1.54 16.61
C HIS A 406 24.05 2.08 15.17
N ASP A 407 24.93 3.05 14.94
CA ASP A 407 24.98 3.80 13.68
C ASP A 407 25.28 2.93 12.45
N ALA A 408 26.05 1.85 12.64
CA ALA A 408 26.38 0.88 11.59
C ALA A 408 25.16 0.06 11.15
N ILE A 409 24.19 -0.16 12.04
CA ILE A 409 22.95 -0.91 11.76
C ILE A 409 21.86 0.02 11.24
N LEU A 410 21.77 1.23 11.81
CA LEU A 410 20.72 2.20 11.51
C LEU A 410 20.55 2.46 10.01
N LYS A 411 21.65 2.48 9.23
CA LYS A 411 21.62 2.71 7.76
C LYS A 411 20.82 1.66 6.98
N PHE A 412 20.64 0.46 7.54
CA PHE A 412 19.92 -0.65 6.90
C PHE A 412 18.43 -0.70 7.30
N LEU A 413 18.01 0.02 8.34
CA LEU A 413 16.63 0.01 8.80
C LEU A 413 15.71 0.79 7.84
N PRO A 414 14.41 0.47 7.78
CA PRO A 414 13.43 1.31 7.09
C PRO A 414 13.43 2.74 7.63
N ALA A 415 13.21 3.74 6.76
CA ALA A 415 13.26 5.16 7.12
C ALA A 415 12.38 5.52 8.34
N VAL A 416 11.19 4.91 8.46
CA VAL A 416 10.28 5.09 9.60
C VAL A 416 10.96 4.71 10.91
N GLU A 417 11.56 3.52 10.94
CA GLU A 417 12.22 2.97 12.12
C GLU A 417 13.49 3.75 12.47
N GLN A 418 14.24 4.20 11.45
CA GLN A 418 15.37 5.12 11.65
C GLN A 418 14.90 6.41 12.35
N ILE A 419 13.82 7.02 11.88
CA ILE A 419 13.27 8.25 12.47
C ILE A 419 12.78 8.00 13.90
N THR A 420 12.10 6.90 14.18
CA THR A 420 11.64 6.56 15.54
C THR A 420 12.82 6.45 16.50
N ILE A 421 13.88 5.73 16.11
CA ILE A 421 15.09 5.54 16.94
C ILE A 421 15.86 6.86 17.11
N LEU A 422 16.00 7.65 16.05
CA LEU A 422 16.64 8.97 16.14
C LEU A 422 15.82 9.92 17.03
N SER A 423 14.49 9.85 16.97
CA SER A 423 13.61 10.67 17.80
C SER A 423 13.70 10.32 19.28
N THR A 424 13.85 9.04 19.64
CA THR A 424 14.05 8.65 21.05
C THR A 424 15.41 9.10 21.58
N ARG A 425 16.46 9.16 20.73
CA ARG A 425 17.78 9.70 21.10
C ARG A 425 17.77 11.19 21.44
N LEU A 426 16.94 12.00 20.75
CA LEU A 426 16.83 13.44 20.99
C LEU A 426 16.44 13.80 22.43
N ASN A 427 15.76 12.90 23.14
CA ASN A 427 15.33 13.13 24.51
C ASN A 427 16.44 12.88 25.55
N ASN A 428 17.53 12.19 25.17
CA ASN A 428 18.51 11.68 26.13
C ASN A 428 19.80 12.52 26.20
N ILE A 429 20.25 13.14 25.09
CA ILE A 429 21.57 13.81 25.03
C ILE A 429 21.51 15.12 24.25
N VAL A 430 21.40 16.26 24.95
CA VAL A 430 21.27 17.60 24.33
C VAL A 430 22.40 17.93 23.35
N SER A 431 23.64 17.50 23.66
CA SER A 431 24.82 17.80 22.82
C SER A 431 24.81 17.12 21.44
N GLU A 432 24.00 16.07 21.25
CA GLU A 432 23.90 15.35 19.98
C GLU A 432 22.69 15.79 19.12
N ASN A 433 21.80 16.63 19.67
CA ASN A 433 20.53 16.93 19.03
C ASN A 433 20.70 17.49 17.62
N THR A 434 21.65 18.41 17.39
CA THR A 434 21.91 18.95 16.05
C THR A 434 22.35 17.87 15.05
N LYS A 435 23.20 16.92 15.47
CA LYS A 435 23.62 15.80 14.61
C LYS A 435 22.44 14.89 14.29
N VAL A 436 21.64 14.55 15.30
CA VAL A 436 20.46 13.70 15.14
C VAL A 436 19.43 14.34 14.22
N ILE A 437 19.12 15.63 14.41
CA ILE A 437 18.21 16.40 13.54
C ILE A 437 18.73 16.47 12.11
N SER A 438 20.02 16.75 11.91
CA SER A 438 20.61 16.77 10.55
C SER A 438 20.46 15.43 9.83
N ARG A 439 20.51 14.32 10.58
CA ARG A 439 20.33 12.98 10.04
C ARG A 439 18.87 12.69 9.70
N ILE A 440 17.93 13.11 10.56
CA ILE A 440 16.48 13.04 10.25
C ILE A 440 16.19 13.86 8.98
N ALA A 441 16.69 15.10 8.88
CA ALA A 441 16.52 15.94 7.70
C ALA A 441 17.06 15.28 6.42
N LYS A 442 18.22 14.61 6.50
CA LYS A 442 18.79 13.82 5.39
C LYS A 442 17.89 12.65 4.97
N ILE A 443 17.28 11.94 5.93
CA ILE A 443 16.32 10.86 5.65
C ILE A 443 15.08 11.41 4.94
N LEU A 444 14.53 12.52 5.43
CA LEU A 444 13.37 13.19 4.82
C LEU A 444 13.68 13.66 3.38
N THR A 445 14.86 14.24 3.16
CA THR A 445 15.32 14.70 1.83
C THR A 445 15.39 13.57 0.81
N ASN A 446 15.82 12.38 1.24
CA ASN A 446 15.96 11.21 0.36
C ASN A 446 14.65 10.42 0.17
N SER A 447 13.56 10.84 0.82
CA SER A 447 12.27 10.13 0.77
C SER A 447 11.39 10.62 -0.38
N SER A 448 10.63 9.71 -1.01
CA SER A 448 9.64 10.09 -2.03
C SER A 448 8.48 10.88 -1.43
N SER A 449 7.75 11.65 -2.24
CA SER A 449 6.63 12.51 -1.80
C SER A 449 5.59 11.77 -0.95
N ASP A 450 5.18 10.55 -1.35
CA ASP A 450 4.18 9.76 -0.63
C ASP A 450 4.69 9.26 0.73
N LYS A 451 5.96 8.83 0.78
CA LYS A 451 6.60 8.38 2.02
C LYS A 451 6.88 9.56 2.94
N LEU A 452 7.21 10.73 2.40
CA LEU A 452 7.52 11.93 3.16
C LEU A 452 6.34 12.33 4.06
N GLN A 453 5.12 12.36 3.54
CA GLN A 453 3.94 12.71 4.34
C GLN A 453 3.73 11.74 5.52
N PHE A 454 3.92 10.44 5.30
CA PHE A 454 3.86 9.45 6.36
C PHE A 454 4.99 9.63 7.40
N LEU A 455 6.22 9.86 6.96
CA LEU A 455 7.34 10.10 7.87
C LEU A 455 7.13 11.37 8.72
N LEU A 456 6.58 12.43 8.14
CA LEU A 456 6.28 13.67 8.85
C LEU A 456 5.15 13.49 9.88
N SER A 457 4.17 12.62 9.64
CA SER A 457 3.12 12.33 10.62
C SER A 457 3.63 11.56 11.83
N GLU A 458 4.68 10.76 11.67
CA GLU A 458 5.30 9.99 12.76
C GLU A 458 6.31 10.80 13.60
N LEU A 459 6.71 12.00 13.14
CA LEU A 459 7.63 12.85 13.90
C LEU A 459 6.96 13.45 15.14
N PRO A 460 7.58 13.36 16.33
CA PRO A 460 7.11 14.06 17.51
C PRO A 460 7.12 15.59 17.33
N ASP A 461 6.18 16.30 17.97
CA ASP A 461 6.09 17.76 17.90
C ASP A 461 7.36 18.49 18.36
N SER A 462 8.14 17.88 19.27
CA SER A 462 9.44 18.41 19.71
C SER A 462 10.46 18.44 18.57
N VAL A 463 10.43 17.45 17.68
CA VAL A 463 11.34 17.32 16.53
C VAL A 463 10.93 18.26 15.41
N LYS A 464 9.63 18.40 15.16
CA LYS A 464 9.07 19.30 14.15
C LYS A 464 9.41 20.78 14.38
N LYS A 465 9.77 21.17 15.60
CA LYS A 465 10.16 22.55 15.96
C LYS A 465 11.54 22.96 15.44
N TRP A 466 12.37 22.03 15.00
CA TRP A 466 13.71 22.34 14.49
C TRP A 466 13.63 22.93 13.08
N ASP A 467 14.41 23.98 12.82
CA ASP A 467 14.33 24.75 11.57
C ASP A 467 14.67 23.88 10.34
N GLU A 468 15.57 22.92 10.49
CA GLU A 468 15.94 21.93 9.47
C GLU A 468 14.79 20.99 9.10
N ILE A 469 13.84 20.76 10.01
CA ILE A 469 12.68 19.90 9.77
C ILE A 469 11.49 20.71 9.26
N LEU A 470 11.37 21.98 9.69
CA LEU A 470 10.29 22.87 9.29
C LEU A 470 10.14 22.98 7.78
N GLU A 471 11.22 22.93 7.00
CA GLU A 471 11.16 23.08 5.54
C GLU A 471 10.37 21.97 4.84
N PHE A 472 10.33 20.78 5.44
CA PHE A 472 9.62 19.62 4.89
C PHE A 472 8.13 19.61 5.23
N LEU A 473 7.70 20.38 6.23
CA LEU A 473 6.31 20.38 6.70
C LEU A 473 5.38 21.11 5.72
N PRO A 474 4.09 20.73 5.65
CA PRO A 474 3.09 21.49 4.89
C PRO A 474 3.01 22.96 5.34
N PRO A 475 2.75 23.92 4.43
CA PRO A 475 2.77 25.36 4.74
C PRO A 475 1.92 25.75 5.95
N LYS A 476 0.72 25.16 6.08
CA LYS A 476 -0.18 25.37 7.23
C LYS A 476 0.47 24.94 8.55
N GLU A 477 1.11 23.79 8.60
CA GLU A 477 1.76 23.26 9.82
C GLU A 477 3.00 24.07 10.17
N ARG A 478 3.80 24.46 9.17
CA ARG A 478 4.95 25.38 9.33
C ARG A 478 4.54 26.67 10.02
N ILE A 479 3.48 27.31 9.55
CA ILE A 479 2.97 28.56 10.13
C ILE A 479 2.49 28.34 11.57
N LEU A 480 1.78 27.24 11.85
CA LEU A 480 1.33 26.95 13.22
C LEU A 480 2.50 26.80 14.19
N ILE A 481 3.57 26.10 13.78
CA ILE A 481 4.77 25.94 14.60
C ILE A 481 5.48 27.27 14.78
N LEU A 482 5.67 28.06 13.71
CA LEU A 482 6.28 29.39 13.79
C LEU A 482 5.48 30.33 14.69
N LEU A 483 4.13 30.31 14.63
CA LEU A 483 3.27 31.05 15.53
C LEU A 483 3.40 30.58 16.98
N SER A 484 3.57 29.27 17.20
CA SER A 484 3.80 28.73 18.53
C SER A 484 5.14 29.20 19.11
N LYS A 485 6.20 29.29 18.29
CA LYS A 485 7.49 29.88 18.67
C LYS A 485 7.34 31.35 19.04
N LEU A 486 6.63 32.13 18.20
CA LEU A 486 6.34 33.54 18.46
C LEU A 486 5.63 33.76 19.81
N LYS A 487 4.66 32.89 20.12
CA LYS A 487 3.92 32.93 21.40
C LYS A 487 4.80 32.54 22.58
N ALA A 488 5.62 31.51 22.44
CA ALA A 488 6.52 31.03 23.50
C ALA A 488 7.58 32.08 23.88
N GLU A 489 8.04 32.88 22.92
CA GLU A 489 9.01 33.94 23.17
C GLU A 489 8.41 35.21 23.78
N CYS A 490 7.08 35.29 23.94
CA CYS A 490 6.35 36.50 24.36
C CYS A 490 6.72 37.75 23.54
N LYS A 491 7.23 37.56 22.31
CA LYS A 491 7.72 38.60 21.41
C LYS A 491 6.94 38.54 20.11
N LEU A 492 5.74 39.12 20.10
CA LEU A 492 4.93 39.30 18.88
C LEU A 492 5.66 40.12 17.79
N GLU A 493 6.81 40.71 18.12
CA GLU A 493 7.62 41.53 17.22
C GLU A 493 8.91 40.83 16.75
N ASN A 494 9.07 39.51 16.97
CA ASN A 494 10.25 38.80 16.47
C ASN A 494 10.26 38.80 14.92
N GLN A 495 11.05 39.69 14.35
CA GLN A 495 11.15 39.92 12.90
C GLN A 495 11.67 38.69 12.15
N ASP A 496 12.53 37.84 12.74
CA ASP A 496 13.03 36.63 12.06
C ASP A 496 11.89 35.62 11.84
N ILE A 497 11.08 35.37 12.86
CA ILE A 497 9.94 34.46 12.76
C ILE A 497 8.89 35.02 11.79
N ILE A 498 8.61 36.33 11.85
CA ILE A 498 7.68 36.98 10.92
C ILE A 498 8.20 36.91 9.49
N GLN A 499 9.51 37.09 9.26
CA GLN A 499 10.14 36.93 7.96
C GLN A 499 10.00 35.49 7.46
N LYS A 500 10.23 34.48 8.31
CA LYS A 500 10.01 33.06 7.98
C LYS A 500 8.56 32.77 7.61
N ILE A 501 7.58 33.29 8.37
CA ILE A 501 6.15 33.18 8.04
C ILE A 501 5.87 33.81 6.66
N GLY A 502 6.39 35.01 6.42
CA GLY A 502 6.26 35.69 5.13
C GLY A 502 6.82 34.88 3.96
N ASN A 503 7.99 34.26 4.13
CA ASN A 503 8.58 33.39 3.11
C ASN A 503 7.71 32.16 2.81
N VAL A 504 7.11 31.54 3.84
CA VAL A 504 6.18 30.41 3.67
C VAL A 504 4.94 30.85 2.88
N ILE A 505 4.32 31.97 3.26
CA ILE A 505 3.13 32.50 2.59
C ILE A 505 3.45 32.92 1.15
N ASN A 506 4.66 33.44 0.90
CA ASN A 506 5.08 33.81 -0.44
C ASN A 506 5.34 32.59 -1.35
N ALA A 507 5.60 31.41 -0.80
CA ALA A 507 5.88 30.20 -1.58
C ALA A 507 4.61 29.43 -2.03
N VAL A 508 3.43 29.74 -1.50
CA VAL A 508 2.17 29.01 -1.81
C VAL A 508 1.34 29.66 -2.94
N SER A 509 0.31 28.95 -3.43
CA SER A 509 -0.64 29.48 -4.41
C SER A 509 -1.45 30.66 -3.86
N ASN A 510 -2.05 31.47 -4.73
CA ASN A 510 -2.83 32.64 -4.31
C ASN A 510 -4.04 32.27 -3.43
N GLU A 511 -4.72 31.16 -3.72
CA GLU A 511 -5.86 30.69 -2.93
C GLU A 511 -5.43 30.26 -1.52
N GLU A 512 -4.35 29.49 -1.41
CA GLU A 512 -3.83 29.05 -0.11
C GLU A 512 -3.26 30.24 0.69
N ARG A 513 -2.60 31.18 0.01
CA ARG A 513 -2.04 32.39 0.60
C ARG A 513 -3.07 33.18 1.40
N ILE A 514 -4.28 33.36 0.85
CA ILE A 514 -5.39 34.03 1.52
C ILE A 514 -5.80 33.29 2.79
N ILE A 515 -5.97 31.97 2.70
CA ILE A 515 -6.36 31.11 3.84
C ILE A 515 -5.32 31.18 4.96
N LEU A 516 -4.03 31.22 4.61
CA LEU A 516 -2.94 31.31 5.58
C LEU A 516 -2.90 32.69 6.25
N ILE A 517 -3.03 33.77 5.49
CA ILE A 517 -3.05 35.16 6.03
C ILE A 517 -4.25 35.36 6.97
N ASP A 518 -5.42 34.84 6.61
CA ASP A 518 -6.66 34.95 7.41
C ASP A 518 -6.52 34.29 8.79
N LYS A 519 -5.70 33.24 8.89
CA LYS A 519 -5.40 32.52 10.14
C LYS A 519 -4.32 33.18 10.99
N LEU A 520 -3.60 34.17 10.46
CA LEU A 520 -2.59 34.88 11.24
C LEU A 520 -3.26 35.77 12.29
N PRO A 521 -2.69 35.86 13.51
CA PRO A 521 -3.06 36.88 14.48
C PRO A 521 -2.88 38.29 13.91
N GLU A 522 -3.74 39.21 14.31
CA GLU A 522 -3.77 40.59 13.82
C GLU A 522 -2.40 41.29 13.90
N GLY A 523 -1.71 41.15 15.04
CA GLY A 523 -0.40 41.75 15.28
C GLY A 523 0.74 41.23 14.38
N VAL A 524 0.55 40.06 13.73
CA VAL A 524 1.50 39.47 12.77
C VAL A 524 1.07 39.78 11.35
N ARG A 525 -0.23 39.71 11.06
CA ARG A 525 -0.82 39.85 9.71
C ARG A 525 -0.42 41.16 9.03
N TYR A 526 -0.28 42.23 9.79
CA TYR A 526 0.02 43.58 9.27
C TYR A 526 1.45 44.04 9.57
N LYS A 527 2.42 43.12 9.57
CA LYS A 527 3.84 43.42 9.65
C LYS A 527 4.55 43.11 8.33
N GLU A 528 5.68 43.76 8.08
CA GLU A 528 6.56 43.31 7.00
C GLU A 528 7.20 41.95 7.38
N PRO A 529 7.43 41.05 6.41
CA PRO A 529 7.19 41.19 4.97
C PRO A 529 5.76 40.81 4.52
N ILE A 530 4.87 40.38 5.42
CA ILE A 530 3.53 39.87 5.07
C ILE A 530 2.71 40.93 4.31
N LEU A 531 2.78 42.20 4.70
CA LEU A 531 2.11 43.29 3.97
C LEU A 531 2.58 43.42 2.52
N LYS A 532 3.85 43.14 2.21
CA LYS A 532 4.37 43.17 0.82
C LYS A 532 3.75 42.09 -0.05
N ILE A 533 3.22 41.02 0.57
CA ILE A 533 2.55 39.92 -0.14
C ILE A 533 1.18 40.36 -0.67
N PHE A 534 0.59 41.43 -0.14
CA PHE A 534 -0.75 41.88 -0.54
C PHE A 534 -0.82 42.21 -2.03
N HIS A 535 0.29 42.66 -2.62
CA HIS A 535 0.37 42.94 -4.06
C HIS A 535 0.10 41.70 -4.95
N PHE A 536 0.28 40.49 -4.42
CA PHE A 536 0.01 39.24 -5.13
C PHE A 536 -1.42 38.70 -4.92
N LEU A 537 -2.19 39.31 -4.02
CA LEU A 537 -3.58 38.95 -3.78
C LEU A 537 -4.49 39.64 -4.80
N LEU A 538 -5.65 39.05 -5.06
CA LEU A 538 -6.67 39.72 -5.87
C LEU A 538 -7.12 41.02 -5.19
N PRO A 539 -7.46 42.08 -5.96
CA PRO A 539 -7.88 43.36 -5.39
C PRO A 539 -9.01 43.24 -4.35
N GLU A 540 -9.97 42.36 -4.58
CA GLU A 540 -11.10 42.13 -3.67
C GLU A 540 -10.65 41.51 -2.35
N ASP A 541 -9.68 40.60 -2.39
CA ASP A 541 -9.13 39.95 -1.19
C ASP A 541 -8.26 40.89 -0.37
N GLN A 542 -7.49 41.76 -1.04
CA GLN A 542 -6.75 42.84 -0.36
C GLN A 542 -7.73 43.68 0.46
N ILE A 543 -8.84 44.11 -0.15
CA ILE A 543 -9.89 44.91 0.51
C ILE A 543 -10.53 44.15 1.65
N ARG A 544 -10.92 42.88 1.43
CA ARG A 544 -11.54 42.03 2.46
C ARG A 544 -10.69 41.97 3.73
N LEU A 545 -9.37 41.84 3.58
CA LEU A 545 -8.44 41.74 4.70
C LEU A 545 -8.25 43.06 5.45
N VAL A 546 -8.33 44.21 4.77
CA VAL A 546 -8.03 45.52 5.36
C VAL A 546 -9.25 46.38 5.68
N TRP A 547 -10.45 45.95 5.30
CA TRP A 547 -11.61 46.82 5.29
C TRP A 547 -11.94 47.43 6.64
N SER A 548 -11.77 46.69 7.74
CA SER A 548 -12.01 47.20 9.09
C SER A 548 -11.18 48.46 9.37
N PHE A 549 -9.89 48.45 9.05
CA PHE A 549 -9.02 49.62 9.24
C PHE A 549 -9.44 50.80 8.36
N ILE A 550 -9.73 50.55 7.09
CA ILE A 550 -10.12 51.61 6.16
C ILE A 550 -11.46 52.23 6.56
N ALA A 551 -12.43 51.39 6.94
CA ALA A 551 -13.73 51.84 7.45
C ALA A 551 -13.57 52.66 8.74
N ASP A 552 -12.60 52.33 9.59
CA ASP A 552 -12.28 53.07 10.81
C ASP A 552 -11.34 54.28 10.57
N GLY A 553 -10.99 54.59 9.31
CA GLY A 553 -10.14 55.72 8.94
C GLY A 553 -8.62 55.46 9.07
N SER A 554 -8.20 54.26 9.45
CA SER A 554 -6.80 53.88 9.60
C SER A 554 -6.18 53.49 8.25
N LEU A 555 -5.29 54.35 7.72
CA LEU A 555 -4.72 54.22 6.37
C LEU A 555 -3.25 53.80 6.32
N PHE A 556 -2.69 53.25 7.39
CA PHE A 556 -1.28 52.82 7.43
C PHE A 556 -0.95 51.70 6.43
N ILE A 557 -1.97 50.95 5.94
CA ILE A 557 -1.82 49.91 4.93
C ILE A 557 -1.99 50.41 3.50
N TRP A 558 -2.39 51.68 3.30
CA TRP A 558 -2.80 52.20 1.99
C TRP A 558 -1.73 51.99 0.92
N HIS A 559 -0.45 52.22 1.23
CA HIS A 559 0.65 52.11 0.26
C HIS A 559 1.01 50.66 -0.12
N TYR A 560 0.52 49.65 0.61
CA TYR A 560 0.70 48.24 0.25
C TYR A 560 -0.39 47.70 -0.67
N LEU A 561 -1.50 48.44 -0.84
CA LEU A 561 -2.58 48.05 -1.72
C LEU A 561 -2.21 48.27 -3.19
N SER A 562 -2.62 47.33 -4.03
CA SER A 562 -2.59 47.49 -5.49
C SER A 562 -3.44 48.69 -5.93
N ARG A 563 -3.15 49.21 -7.13
CA ARG A 563 -3.89 50.33 -7.70
C ARG A 563 -5.39 50.03 -7.81
N GLU A 564 -5.72 48.83 -8.29
CA GLU A 564 -7.08 48.34 -8.43
C GLU A 564 -7.77 48.21 -7.07
N ALA A 565 -7.08 47.68 -6.05
CA ALA A 565 -7.63 47.59 -4.69
C ALA A 565 -7.92 48.98 -4.11
N LYS A 566 -7.03 49.96 -4.28
CA LYS A 566 -7.26 51.35 -3.84
C LYS A 566 -8.49 51.97 -4.51
N ILE A 567 -8.66 51.76 -5.82
CA ILE A 567 -9.84 52.24 -6.54
C ILE A 567 -11.11 51.59 -6.01
N LEU A 568 -11.09 50.27 -5.83
CA LEU A 568 -12.22 49.51 -5.31
C LEU A 568 -12.53 49.85 -3.84
N CYS A 569 -11.55 50.19 -3.01
CA CYS A 569 -11.78 50.76 -1.67
C CYS A 569 -12.63 52.02 -1.75
N VAL A 570 -12.31 52.92 -2.68
CA VAL A 570 -13.09 54.16 -2.89
C VAL A 570 -14.52 53.85 -3.35
N TYR A 571 -14.71 52.86 -4.23
CA TYR A 571 -16.04 52.42 -4.62
C TYR A 571 -16.83 51.87 -3.44
N ARG A 572 -16.21 51.05 -2.60
CA ARG A 572 -16.85 50.49 -1.40
C ARG A 572 -17.20 51.58 -0.39
N LEU A 573 -16.31 52.55 -0.15
CA LEU A 573 -16.58 53.71 0.71
C LEU A 573 -17.76 54.52 0.20
N ALA A 574 -17.81 54.82 -1.10
CA ALA A 574 -18.91 55.56 -1.72
C ALA A 574 -20.24 54.79 -1.60
N LYS A 575 -20.21 53.48 -1.86
CA LYS A 575 -21.37 52.57 -1.81
C LYS A 575 -21.93 52.41 -0.40
N GLU A 576 -21.08 52.06 0.55
CA GLU A 576 -21.48 51.80 1.94
C GLU A 576 -21.68 53.10 2.74
N ASN A 577 -21.32 54.24 2.16
CA ASN A 577 -21.44 55.57 2.79
C ASN A 577 -20.81 55.62 4.19
N THR A 578 -19.72 54.88 4.40
CA THR A 578 -19.12 54.66 5.72
C THR A 578 -17.92 55.59 5.91
N ASN A 579 -17.97 56.45 6.94
CA ASN A 579 -16.85 57.27 7.42
C ASN A 579 -16.05 58.05 6.34
N ILE A 580 -16.71 58.51 5.28
CA ILE A 580 -16.06 59.19 4.15
C ILE A 580 -15.26 60.43 4.61
N SER A 581 -15.85 61.28 5.46
CA SER A 581 -15.18 62.48 5.98
C SER A 581 -13.91 62.14 6.80
N LEU A 582 -13.97 61.10 7.63
CA LEU A 582 -12.82 60.61 8.40
C LEU A 582 -11.74 60.06 7.45
N PHE A 583 -12.12 59.21 6.50
CA PHE A 583 -11.23 58.68 5.48
C PHE A 583 -10.52 59.79 4.71
N LEU A 584 -11.25 60.80 4.23
CA LEU A 584 -10.66 61.92 3.45
C LEU A 584 -9.71 62.77 4.31
N THR A 585 -10.04 62.96 5.59
CA THR A 585 -9.19 63.69 6.55
C THR A 585 -7.87 62.94 6.80
N GLU A 586 -7.96 61.65 7.08
CA GLU A 586 -6.79 60.79 7.28
C GLU A 586 -5.98 60.62 6.00
N PHE A 587 -6.65 60.51 4.85
CA PHE A 587 -6.00 60.46 3.55
C PHE A 587 -5.19 61.73 3.30
N LYS A 588 -5.75 62.91 3.58
CA LYS A 588 -5.02 64.18 3.47
C LYS A 588 -3.79 64.21 4.38
N ARG A 589 -3.88 63.64 5.58
CA ARG A 589 -2.75 63.53 6.52
C ARG A 589 -1.64 62.65 5.95
N ILE A 590 -1.95 61.45 5.47
CA ILE A 590 -0.94 60.55 4.88
C ILE A 590 -0.42 61.04 3.53
N HIS A 591 -1.24 61.75 2.75
CA HIS A 591 -0.83 62.29 1.45
C HIS A 591 0.27 63.35 1.60
N ASN A 592 0.28 64.08 2.72
CA ASN A 592 1.33 65.05 3.04
C ASN A 592 2.68 64.36 3.35
N THR A 593 2.68 63.12 3.82
CA THR A 593 3.91 62.36 4.13
C THR A 593 4.33 61.43 3.00
N SER A 594 3.37 60.85 2.29
CA SER A 594 3.57 59.94 1.16
C SER A 594 2.52 60.26 0.08
N PRO A 595 2.82 61.17 -0.86
CA PRO A 595 1.84 61.61 -1.85
C PRO A 595 1.44 60.45 -2.77
N GLU A 596 0.13 60.33 -2.98
CA GLU A 596 -0.44 59.41 -3.97
C GLU A 596 -0.22 60.01 -5.37
N ASN A 597 0.70 59.41 -6.11
CA ASN A 597 1.14 59.90 -7.42
C ASN A 597 0.40 59.21 -8.59
N ASP A 598 -0.39 58.17 -8.32
CA ASP A 598 -1.19 57.53 -9.36
C ASP A 598 -2.40 58.40 -9.73
N ASP A 599 -2.41 58.92 -10.96
CA ASP A 599 -3.46 59.82 -11.43
C ASP A 599 -4.85 59.17 -11.43
N LEU A 600 -4.96 57.85 -11.63
CA LEU A 600 -6.26 57.16 -11.64
C LEU A 600 -6.85 57.06 -10.23
N ILE A 601 -6.00 56.81 -9.23
CA ILE A 601 -6.41 56.83 -7.82
C ILE A 601 -6.81 58.24 -7.40
N ARG A 602 -6.03 59.25 -7.79
CA ARG A 602 -6.36 60.66 -7.55
C ARG A 602 -7.69 61.05 -8.18
N CYS A 603 -8.03 60.54 -9.37
CA CYS A 603 -9.33 60.75 -9.99
C CYS A 603 -10.47 60.27 -9.09
N VAL A 604 -10.44 59.01 -8.63
CA VAL A 604 -11.54 58.48 -7.81
C VAL A 604 -11.62 59.11 -6.43
N LEU A 605 -10.49 59.49 -5.83
CA LEU A 605 -10.47 60.24 -4.58
C LEU A 605 -11.07 61.64 -4.71
N LYS A 606 -10.77 62.35 -5.81
CA LYS A 606 -11.41 63.64 -6.11
C LYS A 606 -12.92 63.51 -6.31
N ILE A 607 -13.36 62.46 -7.00
CA ILE A 607 -14.78 62.17 -7.15
C ILE A 607 -15.43 61.89 -5.79
N LEU A 608 -14.81 61.05 -4.95
CA LEU A 608 -15.30 60.78 -3.59
C LEU A 608 -15.38 62.07 -2.77
N TRP A 609 -14.40 62.96 -2.89
CA TRP A 609 -14.38 64.25 -2.22
C TRP A 609 -15.57 65.15 -2.61
N ALA A 610 -16.07 65.10 -3.86
CA ALA A 610 -17.26 65.86 -4.24
C ALA A 610 -18.51 65.49 -3.44
N LYS A 611 -18.57 64.30 -2.85
CA LYS A 611 -19.68 63.88 -1.98
C LYS A 611 -19.83 64.75 -0.74
N GLU A 612 -18.72 65.27 -0.20
CA GLU A 612 -18.71 66.21 0.94
C GLU A 612 -18.87 67.67 0.47
N TYR A 613 -18.72 67.94 -0.84
CA TYR A 613 -18.76 69.28 -1.43
C TYR A 613 -19.60 69.31 -2.74
N PRO A 614 -20.90 69.01 -2.67
CA PRO A 614 -21.75 68.84 -3.86
C PRO A 614 -21.85 70.11 -4.72
N ASN A 615 -21.66 71.30 -4.13
CA ASN A 615 -21.61 72.58 -4.84
C ASN A 615 -20.39 72.72 -5.77
N ARG A 616 -19.36 71.88 -5.60
CA ARG A 616 -18.14 71.86 -6.43
C ARG A 616 -18.09 70.66 -7.37
N SER A 617 -19.16 69.87 -7.49
CA SER A 617 -19.21 68.67 -8.33
C SER A 617 -18.79 68.91 -9.79
N ASN A 618 -19.18 70.03 -10.40
CA ASN A 618 -18.79 70.36 -11.77
C ASN A 618 -17.29 70.71 -11.90
N GLU A 619 -16.75 71.46 -10.95
CA GLU A 619 -15.31 71.78 -10.90
C GLU A 619 -14.49 70.51 -10.74
N VAL A 620 -14.89 69.64 -9.80
CA VAL A 620 -14.27 68.33 -9.59
C VAL A 620 -14.31 67.49 -10.86
N PHE A 621 -15.45 67.44 -11.54
CA PHE A 621 -15.57 66.71 -12.80
C PHE A 621 -14.59 67.22 -13.87
N GLN A 622 -14.43 68.54 -14.02
CA GLN A 622 -13.48 69.13 -14.97
C GLN A 622 -12.02 68.77 -14.63
N GLU A 623 -11.65 68.80 -13.35
CA GLU A 623 -10.32 68.37 -12.91
C GLU A 623 -10.08 66.88 -13.16
N VAL A 624 -11.06 66.03 -12.86
CA VAL A 624 -11.02 64.58 -13.09
C VAL A 624 -10.88 64.29 -14.58
N HIS A 625 -11.64 64.98 -15.43
CA HIS A 625 -11.53 64.85 -16.88
C HIS A 625 -10.11 65.20 -17.37
N LYS A 626 -9.54 66.30 -16.88
CA LYS A 626 -8.17 66.71 -17.19
C LYS A 626 -7.14 65.69 -16.72
N LEU A 627 -7.29 65.11 -15.53
CA LEU A 627 -6.40 64.07 -15.02
C LEU A 627 -6.47 62.78 -15.87
N LEU A 628 -7.68 62.29 -16.16
CA LEU A 628 -7.86 61.10 -16.99
C LEU A 628 -7.30 61.28 -18.41
N THR A 629 -7.58 62.41 -19.04
CA THR A 629 -7.07 62.70 -20.40
C THR A 629 -5.55 62.83 -20.41
N ASN A 630 -4.96 63.51 -19.43
CA ASN A 630 -3.51 63.61 -19.29
C ASN A 630 -2.88 62.24 -19.04
N TYR A 631 -3.43 61.42 -18.16
CA TYR A 631 -2.95 60.06 -17.91
C TYR A 631 -2.91 59.26 -19.22
N VAL A 632 -4.01 59.26 -19.98
CA VAL A 632 -4.13 58.52 -21.24
C VAL A 632 -3.09 59.01 -22.25
N ILE A 633 -2.94 60.33 -22.40
CA ILE A 633 -1.95 60.92 -23.31
C ILE A 633 -0.53 60.55 -22.89
N GLN A 634 -0.17 60.71 -21.61
CA GLN A 634 1.18 60.44 -21.12
C GLN A 634 1.51 58.93 -21.16
N TYR A 635 0.57 58.08 -20.76
CA TYR A 635 0.72 56.64 -20.84
C TYR A 635 0.89 56.20 -22.29
N SER A 636 0.05 56.72 -23.19
CA SER A 636 0.18 56.44 -24.62
C SER A 636 1.53 56.83 -25.17
N LYS A 637 2.17 57.91 -24.69
CA LYS A 637 3.51 58.33 -25.12
C LYS A 637 4.64 57.44 -24.60
N LYS A 638 4.51 56.92 -23.37
CA LYS A 638 5.59 56.23 -22.66
C LYS A 638 5.54 54.70 -22.79
N SER A 639 4.38 54.13 -23.10
CA SER A 639 4.16 52.68 -23.06
C SER A 639 3.65 52.14 -24.39
N THR A 640 4.19 50.99 -24.79
CA THR A 640 3.66 50.18 -25.90
C THR A 640 2.48 49.30 -25.47
N GLU A 641 2.29 49.11 -24.17
CA GLU A 641 1.21 48.29 -23.64
C GLU A 641 -0.16 48.95 -23.82
N PRO A 642 -1.26 48.16 -23.94
CA PRO A 642 -2.63 48.67 -23.85
C PRO A 642 -2.85 49.54 -22.62
N ILE A 643 -3.48 50.71 -22.84
CA ILE A 643 -3.95 51.56 -21.75
C ILE A 643 -4.98 50.75 -20.98
N ASN A 644 -4.70 50.58 -19.69
CA ASN A 644 -5.55 49.89 -18.75
C ASN A 644 -6.10 50.89 -17.72
N LEU A 645 -7.40 51.17 -17.81
CA LEU A 645 -8.16 51.98 -16.86
C LEU A 645 -9.04 51.13 -15.95
N ASP A 646 -8.76 49.84 -15.77
CA ASP A 646 -9.56 48.99 -14.89
C ASP A 646 -9.45 49.47 -13.43
N PRO A 647 -10.54 49.45 -12.63
CA PRO A 647 -11.94 49.16 -12.99
C PRO A 647 -12.77 50.41 -13.37
N LEU A 648 -12.15 51.54 -13.71
CA LEU A 648 -12.82 52.83 -13.96
C LEU A 648 -13.85 52.80 -15.08
N LEU A 649 -13.64 52.00 -16.12
CA LEU A 649 -14.53 51.92 -17.27
C LEU A 649 -15.26 50.57 -17.33
N PRO A 650 -16.54 50.55 -17.72
CA PRO A 650 -17.28 49.30 -17.85
C PRO A 650 -16.69 48.43 -18.97
N TYR A 651 -16.42 47.16 -18.67
CA TYR A 651 -15.96 46.19 -19.67
C TYR A 651 -17.03 45.88 -20.73
N CYS A 652 -16.60 45.54 -21.94
CA CYS A 652 -17.47 45.01 -22.99
C CYS A 652 -17.51 43.47 -22.93
N LYS A 653 -18.64 42.87 -22.54
CA LYS A 653 -18.79 41.40 -22.37
C LYS A 653 -19.53 40.63 -23.50
N PRO A 654 -19.37 40.95 -24.79
CA PRO A 654 -19.46 39.95 -25.86
C PRO A 654 -18.11 39.71 -26.55
N THR A 655 -17.72 38.44 -26.69
CA THR A 655 -16.42 37.97 -27.25
C THR A 655 -16.23 38.28 -28.74
N GLU A 656 -17.30 38.60 -29.47
CA GLU A 656 -17.26 38.84 -30.91
C GLU A 656 -16.69 40.23 -31.27
N VAL A 657 -16.81 41.21 -30.38
CA VAL A 657 -16.32 42.57 -30.59
C VAL A 657 -15.00 42.73 -29.85
N LYS A 658 -13.88 42.83 -30.58
CA LYS A 658 -12.52 42.93 -30.02
C LYS A 658 -12.23 44.31 -29.37
N VAL A 659 -13.03 44.72 -28.38
CA VAL A 659 -12.79 45.93 -27.58
C VAL A 659 -12.88 45.64 -26.10
N LYS A 660 -12.06 46.30 -25.29
CA LYS A 660 -11.98 46.07 -23.84
C LYS A 660 -13.10 46.77 -23.10
N TYR A 661 -13.33 48.05 -23.41
CA TYR A 661 -14.31 48.89 -22.72
C TYR A 661 -15.59 49.06 -23.55
N CYS A 662 -16.75 49.12 -22.89
CA CYS A 662 -18.04 49.27 -23.56
C CYS A 662 -18.18 50.66 -24.19
N GLU A 663 -18.44 50.69 -25.50
CA GLU A 663 -18.71 51.91 -26.30
C GLU A 663 -20.20 52.07 -26.64
N GLY A 664 -21.07 51.27 -26.02
CA GLY A 664 -22.50 51.30 -26.30
C GLY A 664 -23.09 52.68 -26.05
N LYS A 665 -24.04 53.09 -26.88
CA LYS A 665 -24.81 54.33 -26.68
C LYS A 665 -26.30 54.04 -26.65
N LEU A 666 -27.05 54.89 -25.97
CA LEU A 666 -28.50 54.82 -26.00
C LEU A 666 -29.00 55.09 -27.41
N TRP A 667 -29.90 54.25 -27.89
CA TRP A 667 -30.53 54.34 -29.20
C TRP A 667 -32.04 54.14 -29.02
N GLU A 668 -32.78 55.23 -29.18
CA GLU A 668 -34.24 55.23 -29.20
C GLU A 668 -34.73 54.87 -30.62
N ARG A 669 -35.64 53.90 -30.73
CA ARG A 669 -36.37 53.61 -31.97
C ARG A 669 -37.86 53.63 -31.70
N GLU A 670 -38.62 54.18 -32.63
CA GLU A 670 -40.07 53.97 -32.66
C GLU A 670 -40.33 52.58 -33.23
N GLU A 671 -40.85 51.68 -32.40
CA GLU A 671 -41.42 50.41 -32.85
C GLU A 671 -42.94 50.56 -32.91
N VAL A 672 -43.50 50.36 -34.09
CA VAL A 672 -44.96 50.29 -34.28
C VAL A 672 -45.40 48.94 -33.73
N GLN A 673 -46.15 48.95 -32.63
CA GLN A 673 -46.73 47.73 -32.09
C GLN A 673 -47.78 47.16 -33.04
N THR A 674 -48.15 45.89 -32.86
CA THR A 674 -49.27 45.25 -33.59
C THR A 674 -50.60 45.99 -33.43
N THR A 675 -50.74 46.86 -32.43
CA THR A 675 -51.88 47.75 -32.20
C THR A 675 -51.87 49.02 -33.07
N GLY A 676 -50.79 49.30 -33.81
CA GLY A 676 -50.62 50.53 -34.60
C GLY A 676 -50.06 51.71 -33.81
N GLU A 677 -49.87 51.58 -32.49
CA GLU A 677 -49.28 52.62 -31.65
C GLU A 677 -47.75 52.58 -31.70
N ALA A 678 -47.12 53.75 -31.93
CA ALA A 678 -45.67 53.89 -31.87
C ALA A 678 -45.20 53.90 -30.41
N LYS A 679 -44.40 52.91 -30.02
CA LYS A 679 -43.70 52.89 -28.71
C LYS A 679 -42.22 53.17 -28.94
N ILE A 680 -41.68 54.14 -28.19
CA ILE A 680 -40.24 54.36 -28.16
C ILE A 680 -39.61 53.20 -27.38
N VAL A 681 -38.87 52.36 -28.08
CA VAL A 681 -38.06 51.29 -27.49
C VAL A 681 -36.62 51.79 -27.39
N THR A 682 -36.12 51.82 -26.16
CA THR A 682 -34.72 52.13 -25.87
C THR A 682 -33.89 50.87 -26.06
N SER A 683 -32.90 50.93 -26.96
CA SER A 683 -31.92 49.88 -27.17
C SER A 683 -30.53 50.45 -26.97
N ALA A 684 -29.52 49.60 -26.74
CA ALA A 684 -28.14 50.04 -26.81
C ALA A 684 -27.59 49.73 -28.20
N TYR A 685 -27.00 50.72 -28.87
CA TYR A 685 -26.30 50.52 -30.12
C TYR A 685 -24.80 50.44 -29.89
N CYS A 686 -24.15 49.40 -30.41
CA CYS A 686 -22.70 49.26 -30.37
C CYS A 686 -22.09 49.87 -31.64
N PRO A 687 -21.33 50.98 -31.56
CA PRO A 687 -20.69 51.59 -32.73
C PRO A 687 -19.75 50.64 -33.46
N ARG A 688 -19.08 49.74 -32.73
CA ARG A 688 -18.13 48.77 -33.27
C ARG A 688 -18.80 47.67 -34.07
N ALA A 689 -19.80 47.02 -33.48
CA ALA A 689 -20.55 45.93 -34.12
C ALA A 689 -21.56 46.45 -35.17
N ARG A 690 -21.84 47.76 -35.17
CA ARG A 690 -22.81 48.42 -36.05
C ARG A 690 -24.24 47.83 -35.95
N ASN A 691 -24.56 47.22 -34.81
CA ASN A 691 -25.85 46.62 -34.52
C ASN A 691 -26.28 46.94 -33.08
N ASN A 692 -27.49 46.52 -32.72
CA ASN A 692 -27.97 46.60 -31.35
C ASN A 692 -27.17 45.62 -30.49
N CYS A 693 -26.84 46.03 -29.27
CA CYS A 693 -26.24 45.16 -28.28
C CYS A 693 -27.34 44.22 -27.76
N ASN A 694 -27.33 42.98 -28.23
CA ASN A 694 -28.31 41.94 -27.84
C ASN A 694 -28.28 41.61 -26.34
N LEU A 695 -27.21 42.02 -25.64
CA LEU A 695 -27.04 41.84 -24.21
C LEU A 695 -27.63 43.01 -23.39
N PHE A 696 -28.18 44.05 -24.01
CA PHE A 696 -28.82 45.16 -23.30
C PHE A 696 -30.32 44.93 -23.18
N GLU A 697 -30.81 44.84 -21.94
CA GLU A 697 -32.25 44.76 -21.64
C GLU A 697 -32.71 46.04 -20.90
N PRO A 698 -33.47 46.94 -21.57
CA PRO A 698 -33.80 48.28 -21.04
C PRO A 698 -34.71 48.30 -19.80
N ASN A 699 -35.31 47.17 -19.39
CA ASN A 699 -36.39 47.13 -18.39
C ASN A 699 -36.31 45.98 -17.36
N ARG A 700 -35.21 45.21 -17.29
CA ARG A 700 -35.05 44.24 -16.20
C ARG A 700 -34.53 44.94 -14.95
N SER A 701 -35.44 45.24 -14.03
CA SER A 701 -35.15 45.72 -12.66
C SER A 701 -34.43 44.68 -11.78
N SER A 702 -34.09 43.50 -12.32
CA SER A 702 -33.44 42.39 -11.62
C SER A 702 -32.38 41.71 -12.47
N ASN A 703 -31.34 42.44 -12.88
CA ASN A 703 -30.12 41.86 -13.46
C ASN A 703 -29.16 41.25 -12.42
N SER A 704 -29.63 41.00 -11.19
CA SER A 704 -28.79 40.51 -10.09
C SER A 704 -28.25 39.09 -10.28
N ASN A 705 -28.85 38.25 -11.14
CA ASN A 705 -28.49 36.83 -11.25
C ASN A 705 -27.77 36.42 -12.55
N PHE A 706 -27.77 37.23 -13.60
CA PHE A 706 -27.05 36.95 -14.86
C PHE A 706 -25.92 37.99 -15.04
N GLY A 707 -24.73 37.66 -14.56
CA GLY A 707 -23.67 38.64 -14.29
C GLY A 707 -23.31 39.61 -15.42
N LEU A 708 -23.47 40.92 -15.21
CA LEU A 708 -22.87 42.03 -15.98
C LEU A 708 -22.87 41.87 -17.52
N TYR A 709 -23.88 41.23 -18.11
CA TYR A 709 -23.98 41.13 -19.56
C TYR A 709 -24.67 42.38 -20.10
N GLY A 710 -24.08 43.04 -21.10
CA GLY A 710 -24.74 44.18 -21.77
C GLY A 710 -23.91 45.43 -21.95
N ALA A 711 -24.51 46.37 -22.69
CA ALA A 711 -24.02 47.74 -22.74
C ALA A 711 -24.39 48.46 -21.44
N ARG A 712 -23.39 48.81 -20.62
CA ARG A 712 -23.60 49.54 -19.36
C ARG A 712 -23.76 51.04 -19.62
N LEU A 713 -24.99 51.45 -19.92
CA LEU A 713 -25.34 52.84 -20.27
C LEU A 713 -25.79 53.68 -19.06
N SER A 714 -26.30 53.04 -18.02
CA SER A 714 -26.81 53.67 -16.80
C SER A 714 -26.16 53.09 -15.56
N ALA A 715 -25.99 53.92 -14.53
CA ALA A 715 -25.42 53.50 -13.26
C ALA A 715 -26.34 52.50 -12.55
N GLU A 716 -25.79 51.37 -12.13
CA GLU A 716 -26.51 50.36 -11.34
C GLU A 716 -25.91 50.28 -9.93
N CYS A 717 -26.26 51.24 -9.06
CA CYS A 717 -25.68 51.34 -7.71
C CYS A 717 -26.08 50.18 -6.77
N SER A 718 -27.09 49.36 -7.14
CA SER A 718 -27.49 48.15 -6.40
C SER A 718 -26.43 47.03 -6.50
N GLN A 719 -25.64 46.99 -7.58
CA GLN A 719 -24.64 45.95 -7.79
C GLN A 719 -23.51 46.02 -6.75
N ASP A 720 -22.82 44.89 -6.52
CA ASP A 720 -21.64 44.83 -5.66
C ASP A 720 -20.56 45.87 -6.04
N TRP A 721 -19.90 46.49 -5.06
CA TRP A 721 -18.91 47.56 -5.28
C TRP A 721 -17.74 47.09 -6.15
N LYS A 722 -17.42 45.79 -6.18
CA LYS A 722 -16.37 45.23 -7.05
C LYS A 722 -16.68 45.34 -8.55
N ASN A 723 -17.97 45.50 -8.86
CA ASN A 723 -18.48 45.64 -10.23
C ASN A 723 -18.70 47.11 -10.63
N TRP A 724 -18.50 48.05 -9.70
CA TRP A 724 -18.64 49.47 -9.97
C TRP A 724 -17.60 49.95 -10.97
N SER A 725 -17.96 51.02 -11.66
CA SER A 725 -17.11 51.81 -12.53
C SER A 725 -17.30 53.28 -12.17
N LEU A 726 -16.70 54.20 -12.95
CA LEU A 726 -16.99 55.63 -12.82
C LEU A 726 -18.48 55.96 -12.97
N LEU A 727 -19.26 55.12 -13.65
CA LEU A 727 -20.69 55.34 -13.85
C LEU A 727 -21.44 55.33 -12.51
N GLU A 728 -21.21 54.30 -11.70
CA GLU A 728 -21.80 54.16 -10.38
C GLU A 728 -21.18 55.16 -9.40
N LEU A 729 -19.87 55.38 -9.48
CA LEU A 729 -19.23 56.33 -8.59
C LEU A 729 -19.77 57.75 -8.80
N PHE A 730 -19.87 58.24 -10.05
CA PHE A 730 -20.48 59.54 -10.35
C PHE A 730 -21.91 59.63 -9.82
N LYS A 731 -22.71 58.58 -10.02
CA LYS A 731 -24.08 58.55 -9.51
C LYS A 731 -24.15 58.54 -7.98
N ALA A 732 -23.24 57.84 -7.31
CA ALA A 732 -23.20 57.74 -5.85
C ALA A 732 -22.73 59.02 -5.14
N VAL A 733 -22.11 59.94 -5.88
CA VAL A 733 -21.63 61.25 -5.39
C VAL A 733 -22.35 62.44 -6.05
N ASP A 734 -23.43 62.19 -6.77
CA ASP A 734 -24.23 63.20 -7.50
C ASP A 734 -23.42 64.11 -8.45
N ILE A 735 -22.41 63.55 -9.13
CA ILE A 735 -21.71 64.23 -10.23
C ILE A 735 -22.45 63.98 -11.55
N VAL A 736 -22.81 65.05 -12.24
CA VAL A 736 -23.33 65.02 -13.61
C VAL A 736 -22.22 65.49 -14.56
N PRO A 737 -21.68 64.61 -15.43
CA PRO A 737 -20.67 65.00 -16.42
C PRO A 737 -21.14 66.16 -17.30
N SER A 738 -20.34 67.24 -17.39
CA SER A 738 -20.67 68.44 -18.17
C SER A 738 -19.42 69.02 -18.85
N MET A 739 -19.43 69.09 -20.18
CA MET A 739 -18.39 69.72 -21.01
C MET A 739 -19.01 70.40 -22.23
N PRO A 740 -18.38 71.42 -22.82
CA PRO A 740 -18.94 72.15 -23.97
C PRO A 740 -19.40 71.25 -25.13
N ASP A 741 -18.67 70.17 -25.43
CA ASP A 741 -18.97 69.25 -26.54
C ASP A 741 -19.79 68.00 -26.13
N LEU A 742 -20.22 67.94 -24.87
CA LEU A 742 -20.98 66.82 -24.32
C LEU A 742 -22.48 67.13 -24.34
N ARG A 743 -23.17 66.73 -25.42
CA ARG A 743 -24.62 66.94 -25.59
C ARG A 743 -25.48 66.28 -24.51
N LYS A 744 -25.09 65.09 -24.07
CA LYS A 744 -25.79 64.25 -23.09
C LYS A 744 -24.79 63.76 -22.05
N PRO A 745 -25.00 63.99 -20.74
CA PRO A 745 -24.08 63.54 -19.69
C PRO A 745 -23.77 62.04 -19.74
N GLU A 746 -24.78 61.21 -20.02
CA GLU A 746 -24.69 59.75 -20.13
C GLU A 746 -23.76 59.27 -21.25
N ASP A 747 -23.46 60.12 -22.23
CA ASP A 747 -22.51 59.78 -23.27
C ASP A 747 -21.06 59.79 -22.76
N TYR A 748 -20.73 60.49 -21.67
CA TYR A 748 -19.34 60.75 -21.28
C TYR A 748 -18.47 59.49 -21.21
N LEU A 749 -18.93 58.45 -20.51
CA LEU A 749 -18.17 57.21 -20.33
C LEU A 749 -18.08 56.38 -21.62
N PRO A 750 -19.18 56.13 -22.38
CA PRO A 750 -19.06 55.53 -23.71
C PRO A 750 -18.09 56.26 -24.64
N LYS A 751 -18.08 57.60 -24.60
CA LYS A 751 -17.17 58.45 -25.37
C LYS A 751 -15.71 58.24 -24.95
N LEU A 752 -15.45 58.20 -23.64
CA LEU A 752 -14.14 57.92 -23.05
C LEU A 752 -13.67 56.50 -23.41
N SER A 753 -14.50 55.48 -23.20
CA SER A 753 -14.24 54.09 -23.59
C SER A 753 -13.86 53.95 -25.07
N GLY A 754 -14.61 54.59 -25.97
CA GLY A 754 -14.33 54.57 -27.41
C GLY A 754 -13.01 55.23 -27.76
N TRP A 755 -12.62 56.29 -27.05
CA TRP A 755 -11.32 56.94 -27.21
C TRP A 755 -10.17 56.00 -26.79
N ILE A 756 -10.28 55.36 -25.62
CA ILE A 756 -9.26 54.41 -25.13
C ILE A 756 -9.11 53.21 -26.05
N ASN A 757 -10.23 52.59 -26.42
CA ASN A 757 -10.21 51.46 -27.35
C ASN A 757 -9.59 51.84 -28.70
N ARG A 758 -9.89 53.04 -29.22
CA ARG A 758 -9.29 53.52 -30.46
C ARG A 758 -7.78 53.71 -30.33
N ILE A 759 -7.29 54.36 -29.28
CA ILE A 759 -5.85 54.51 -29.06
C ILE A 759 -5.18 53.14 -28.97
N ASN A 760 -5.76 52.19 -28.23
CA ASN A 760 -5.26 50.83 -28.12
C ASN A 760 -5.17 50.11 -29.47
N GLU A 761 -6.18 50.27 -30.33
CA GLU A 761 -6.25 49.66 -31.66
C GLU A 761 -5.18 50.20 -32.62
N ILE A 762 -4.98 51.52 -32.64
CA ILE A 762 -4.07 52.17 -33.60
C ILE A 762 -2.68 52.44 -33.05
N ARG A 763 -2.36 52.01 -31.82
CA ARG A 763 -1.11 52.37 -31.12
C ARG A 763 0.14 52.12 -31.96
N SER A 764 0.23 50.98 -32.63
CA SER A 764 1.39 50.67 -33.49
C SER A 764 1.56 51.66 -34.64
N ARG A 765 0.46 52.25 -35.12
CA ARG A 765 0.44 53.27 -36.17
C ARG A 765 0.54 54.70 -35.62
N LEU A 766 0.46 54.91 -34.30
CA LEU A 766 0.65 56.25 -33.70
C LEU A 766 2.10 56.71 -33.69
N LYS A 767 3.05 55.81 -33.90
CA LYS A 767 4.47 56.17 -33.98
C LYS A 767 4.75 56.96 -35.25
N CYS A 768 5.47 58.06 -35.12
CA CYS A 768 6.02 58.79 -36.26
C CYS A 768 6.98 57.88 -37.04
N SER A 769 6.86 57.85 -38.35
CA SER A 769 7.68 57.03 -39.25
C SER A 769 9.17 57.42 -39.25
N VAL A 770 9.50 58.58 -38.68
CA VAL A 770 10.86 59.16 -38.66
C VAL A 770 11.54 59.03 -37.30
N CYS A 771 10.91 59.53 -36.23
CA CYS A 771 11.50 59.50 -34.88
C CYS A 771 10.93 58.42 -33.97
N GLU A 772 9.96 57.64 -34.44
CA GLU A 772 9.23 56.62 -33.68
C GLU A 772 8.45 57.11 -32.44
N ASP A 773 8.60 58.38 -32.05
CA ASP A 773 7.78 59.03 -31.04
C ASP A 773 6.30 58.97 -31.38
N ILE A 774 5.49 58.79 -30.34
CA ILE A 774 4.05 58.70 -30.46
C ILE A 774 3.47 60.07 -30.75
N MET A 775 2.79 60.16 -31.89
CA MET A 775 2.17 61.38 -32.38
C MET A 775 0.98 61.72 -31.49
N PRO A 776 0.96 62.89 -30.82
CA PRO A 776 -0.25 63.36 -30.18
C PRO A 776 -1.37 63.51 -31.20
N HIS A 777 -2.60 63.24 -30.76
CA HIS A 777 -3.76 63.54 -31.57
C HIS A 777 -4.01 65.04 -31.62
N ASN A 778 -4.52 65.51 -32.75
CA ASN A 778 -5.04 66.87 -32.82
C ASN A 778 -6.43 66.91 -32.15
N ILE A 779 -6.51 67.64 -31.03
CA ILE A 779 -7.72 67.79 -30.21
C ILE A 779 -8.84 68.49 -31.00
N GLU A 780 -8.53 69.36 -31.96
CA GLU A 780 -9.55 70.07 -32.78
C GLU A 780 -10.37 69.11 -33.66
N TYR A 781 -9.74 68.03 -34.12
CA TYR A 781 -10.43 66.99 -34.89
C TYR A 781 -11.10 65.95 -34.00
N SER A 782 -11.00 66.11 -32.66
CA SER A 782 -11.62 65.22 -31.69
C SER A 782 -13.10 65.52 -31.44
N GLN A 783 -13.90 65.57 -32.51
CA GLN A 783 -15.33 65.82 -32.36
C GLN A 783 -16.03 64.58 -31.78
N PHE A 784 -16.70 64.78 -30.63
CA PHE A 784 -17.28 63.72 -29.81
C PHE A 784 -18.51 63.00 -30.43
N SER A 785 -18.69 62.96 -31.76
CA SER A 785 -19.91 62.48 -32.42
C SER A 785 -19.73 61.44 -33.55
N THR A 786 -18.50 61.13 -33.99
CA THR A 786 -18.24 60.18 -35.10
C THR A 786 -17.87 58.76 -34.61
N LYS A 787 -17.92 57.76 -35.52
CA LYS A 787 -17.53 56.35 -35.25
C LYS A 787 -16.09 56.24 -34.73
N PHE A 788 -15.22 57.16 -35.14
CA PHE A 788 -13.85 57.31 -34.64
C PHE A 788 -13.60 58.78 -34.35
N ARG A 789 -13.50 59.09 -33.06
CA ARG A 789 -13.35 60.45 -32.56
C ARG A 789 -11.95 61.00 -32.78
N VAL A 790 -10.95 60.16 -33.04
CA VAL A 790 -9.57 60.60 -33.18
C VAL A 790 -8.98 60.02 -34.45
N THR A 791 -8.71 60.90 -35.40
CA THR A 791 -8.36 60.53 -36.76
C THR A 791 -7.14 61.27 -37.28
N VAL A 792 -6.73 62.40 -36.68
CA VAL A 792 -5.59 63.20 -37.14
C VAL A 792 -4.51 63.26 -36.07
N PHE A 793 -3.27 62.98 -36.47
CA PHE A 793 -2.11 62.90 -35.61
C PHE A 793 -0.94 63.64 -36.23
N SER A 794 -0.18 64.37 -35.41
CA SER A 794 0.99 65.11 -35.87
C SER A 794 2.15 64.89 -34.92
N CYS A 795 3.34 64.61 -35.47
CA CYS A 795 4.55 64.52 -34.69
C CYS A 795 4.92 65.90 -34.12
N LYS A 796 5.36 65.93 -32.85
CA LYS A 796 5.76 67.16 -32.15
C LYS A 796 7.05 67.79 -32.69
N HIS A 797 7.87 67.03 -33.43
CA HIS A 797 9.17 67.48 -33.92
C HIS A 797 9.11 68.38 -35.16
N GLY A 798 7.92 68.58 -35.75
CA GLY A 798 7.72 69.56 -36.82
C GLY A 798 8.10 69.07 -38.21
N GLU A 799 8.70 69.95 -39.00
CA GLU A 799 9.02 69.73 -40.42
C GLU A 799 9.96 68.52 -40.62
N GLY A 800 9.72 67.72 -41.67
CA GLY A 800 10.45 66.48 -41.93
C GLY A 800 9.94 65.25 -41.16
N HIS A 801 8.96 65.41 -40.26
CA HIS A 801 8.28 64.32 -39.57
C HIS A 801 6.85 64.13 -40.09
N ASP A 802 6.22 63.03 -39.68
CA ASP A 802 4.81 62.76 -39.92
C ASP A 802 3.93 63.89 -39.37
N HIS A 803 3.23 64.61 -40.26
CA HIS A 803 2.36 65.74 -39.91
C HIS A 803 1.00 65.59 -40.58
N ASN A 804 -0.08 65.89 -39.84
CA ASN A 804 -1.47 65.72 -40.28
C ASN A 804 -1.74 64.32 -40.85
N ILE A 805 -1.27 63.29 -40.15
CA ILE A 805 -1.49 61.90 -40.51
C ILE A 805 -2.91 61.50 -40.16
N TYR A 806 -3.63 61.00 -41.15
CA TYR A 806 -4.99 60.51 -40.98
C TYR A 806 -4.98 59.01 -40.73
N LEU A 807 -5.42 58.60 -39.53
CA LEU A 807 -5.65 57.21 -39.14
C LEU A 807 -7.16 56.97 -38.97
N ASN A 808 -7.83 56.66 -40.06
CA ASN A 808 -9.28 56.43 -40.13
C ASN A 808 -9.64 54.93 -40.16
N GLU A 809 -10.92 54.58 -40.04
CA GLU A 809 -11.41 53.24 -40.36
C GLU A 809 -12.10 53.28 -41.72
N CYS A 810 -11.78 52.33 -42.58
CA CYS A 810 -12.41 52.17 -43.88
C CYS A 810 -13.88 51.75 -43.73
N TRP A 811 -14.84 52.53 -44.22
CA TRP A 811 -16.27 52.16 -44.16
C TRP A 811 -16.59 50.85 -44.92
N GLY A 812 -15.84 50.57 -45.99
CA GLY A 812 -15.91 49.35 -46.81
C GLY A 812 -15.49 48.07 -46.08
N CYS A 813 -14.20 47.95 -45.75
CA CYS A 813 -13.60 46.73 -45.18
C CYS A 813 -13.21 46.82 -43.70
N SER A 814 -13.49 47.94 -43.02
CA SER A 814 -13.15 48.21 -41.61
C SER A 814 -11.65 48.22 -41.27
N ALA A 815 -10.75 48.10 -42.26
CA ALA A 815 -9.32 48.23 -42.03
C ALA A 815 -8.92 49.67 -41.73
N ILE A 816 -7.80 49.87 -41.03
CA ILE A 816 -7.27 51.21 -40.76
C ILE A 816 -6.76 51.81 -42.07
N VAL A 817 -7.21 53.02 -42.38
CA VAL A 817 -6.67 53.85 -43.46
C VAL A 817 -5.63 54.77 -42.84
N ASP A 818 -4.39 54.64 -43.27
CA ASP A 818 -3.26 55.45 -42.85
C ASP A 818 -2.77 56.28 -44.04
N SER A 819 -2.78 57.61 -43.91
CA SER A 819 -2.41 58.52 -45.01
C SER A 819 -0.94 58.43 -45.41
N ARG A 820 -0.08 57.78 -44.62
CA ARG A 820 1.31 57.48 -45.01
C ARG A 820 1.37 56.36 -46.04
N GLU A 821 0.45 55.40 -45.92
CA GLU A 821 0.34 54.25 -46.81
C GLU A 821 -0.58 54.56 -48.01
N SER A 822 -1.65 55.33 -47.79
CA SER A 822 -2.57 55.82 -48.80
C SER A 822 -2.30 57.29 -49.11
N LYS A 823 -1.58 57.54 -50.20
CA LYS A 823 -1.19 58.90 -50.60
C LYS A 823 -2.27 59.65 -51.39
N TYR A 824 -3.36 58.96 -51.75
CA TYR A 824 -4.34 59.47 -52.71
C TYR A 824 -5.73 59.57 -52.09
N GLN A 825 -6.42 60.66 -52.43
CA GLN A 825 -7.76 60.97 -51.96
C GLN A 825 -8.78 60.87 -53.09
N SER A 826 -10.03 60.55 -52.78
CA SER A 826 -11.14 60.68 -53.73
C SER A 826 -11.34 62.16 -54.10
N LYS A 827 -11.67 62.44 -55.37
CA LYS A 827 -11.81 63.82 -55.86
C LYS A 827 -13.02 64.55 -55.25
N GLU A 828 -14.07 63.83 -54.91
CA GLU A 828 -15.35 64.40 -54.43
C GLU A 828 -15.21 64.97 -53.00
N ASP A 829 -14.89 64.12 -52.02
CA ASP A 829 -14.86 64.55 -50.60
C ASP A 829 -13.45 64.56 -49.99
N LYS A 830 -12.41 64.34 -50.81
CA LYS A 830 -11.01 64.31 -50.36
C LYS A 830 -10.72 63.22 -49.31
N TYR A 831 -11.46 62.10 -49.32
CA TYR A 831 -11.17 60.97 -48.42
C TYR A 831 -10.01 60.11 -48.95
N TYR A 832 -9.04 59.80 -48.08
CA TYR A 832 -7.98 58.85 -48.40
C TYR A 832 -8.53 57.48 -48.80
N ILE A 833 -8.00 56.94 -49.90
CA ILE A 833 -8.49 55.69 -50.47
C ILE A 833 -7.87 54.50 -49.73
N CYS A 834 -8.70 53.60 -49.19
CA CYS A 834 -8.21 52.45 -48.41
C CYS A 834 -7.26 51.55 -49.21
N ILE A 835 -6.05 51.30 -48.68
CA ILE A 835 -5.06 50.41 -49.31
C ILE A 835 -5.48 48.94 -49.36
N HIS A 836 -6.51 48.53 -48.62
CA HIS A 836 -6.93 47.13 -48.58
C HIS A 836 -8.07 46.81 -49.54
N CYS A 837 -8.99 47.76 -49.74
CA CYS A 837 -10.21 47.52 -50.53
C CYS A 837 -10.53 48.61 -51.56
N GLY A 838 -9.72 49.67 -51.65
CA GLY A 838 -9.94 50.78 -52.56
C GLY A 838 -11.13 51.67 -52.22
N SER A 839 -11.74 51.55 -51.04
CA SER A 839 -12.89 52.42 -50.68
C SER A 839 -12.41 53.85 -50.37
N GLY A 840 -13.06 54.85 -50.98
CA GLY A 840 -12.87 56.29 -50.75
C GLY A 840 -14.20 56.93 -50.32
N THR A 841 -14.70 57.94 -51.04
CA THR A 841 -16.04 58.51 -50.82
C THR A 841 -17.14 57.46 -50.80
N GLN A 842 -18.00 57.49 -49.78
CA GLN A 842 -19.18 56.63 -49.69
C GLN A 842 -20.26 57.13 -50.65
N HIS A 843 -20.95 56.19 -51.32
CA HIS A 843 -22.01 56.49 -52.28
C HIS A 843 -21.63 57.36 -53.48
N SER A 844 -20.34 57.51 -53.79
CA SER A 844 -19.86 58.21 -54.98
C SER A 844 -20.57 57.73 -56.24
N ASN A 845 -20.86 58.65 -57.16
CA ASN A 845 -21.31 58.33 -58.52
C ASN A 845 -20.17 58.37 -59.53
N THR A 846 -19.06 59.02 -59.20
CA THR A 846 -17.92 59.18 -60.12
C THR A 846 -16.70 58.33 -59.77
N TYR A 847 -16.67 57.71 -58.58
CA TYR A 847 -15.57 56.87 -58.09
C TYR A 847 -16.04 55.47 -57.74
N THR A 848 -15.32 54.45 -58.23
CA THR A 848 -15.49 53.04 -57.87
C THR A 848 -14.19 52.47 -57.31
N GLN A 849 -14.31 51.53 -56.36
CA GLN A 849 -13.16 50.82 -55.81
C GLN A 849 -12.36 50.10 -56.92
N GLY A 850 -11.07 50.45 -57.03
CA GLY A 850 -10.18 49.96 -58.10
C GLY A 850 -9.95 50.95 -59.23
N ASP A 851 -10.70 52.06 -59.28
CA ASP A 851 -10.45 53.13 -60.26
C ASP A 851 -9.08 53.76 -60.09
N ILE A 852 -8.58 53.85 -58.85
CA ILE A 852 -7.27 54.42 -58.51
C ILE A 852 -6.55 53.47 -57.55
N CYS A 853 -5.28 53.17 -57.84
CA CYS A 853 -4.41 52.45 -56.92
C CYS A 853 -4.08 53.33 -55.71
N PRO A 854 -4.47 52.94 -54.48
CA PRO A 854 -4.26 53.77 -53.29
C PRO A 854 -2.77 53.94 -52.92
N LYS A 855 -1.89 53.05 -53.39
CA LYS A 855 -0.45 53.10 -53.10
C LYS A 855 0.34 54.03 -54.03
N CYS A 856 -0.02 54.09 -55.32
CA CYS A 856 0.78 54.81 -56.33
C CYS A 856 0.00 55.74 -57.25
N GLY A 857 -1.34 55.79 -57.15
CA GLY A 857 -2.17 56.73 -57.91
C GLY A 857 -2.48 56.30 -59.33
N THR A 858 -1.91 55.19 -59.79
CA THR A 858 -2.20 54.62 -61.11
C THR A 858 -3.70 54.37 -61.27
N ILE A 859 -4.25 54.83 -62.38
CA ILE A 859 -5.67 54.74 -62.70
C ILE A 859 -5.96 53.39 -63.38
N GLY A 860 -7.09 52.77 -63.07
CA GLY A 860 -7.58 51.54 -63.70
C GLY A 860 -6.80 50.31 -63.27
N MET A 861 -7.02 49.83 -62.04
CA MET A 861 -6.45 48.57 -61.58
C MET A 861 -7.06 47.37 -62.34
N GLU A 862 -6.23 46.40 -62.70
CA GLU A 862 -6.63 45.23 -63.47
C GLU A 862 -7.36 44.20 -62.60
N ILE A 863 -8.24 43.38 -63.19
CA ILE A 863 -8.85 42.26 -62.48
C ILE A 863 -7.79 41.16 -62.27
N SER A 864 -7.71 40.62 -61.06
CA SER A 864 -6.89 39.43 -60.82
C SER A 864 -7.48 38.21 -61.57
N PRO A 865 -6.69 37.47 -62.37
CA PRO A 865 -7.17 36.33 -63.17
C PRO A 865 -7.90 35.27 -62.35
N ASN A 866 -7.46 35.08 -61.10
CA ASN A 866 -7.96 34.02 -60.23
C ASN A 866 -9.19 34.42 -59.40
N ASN A 867 -9.49 35.72 -59.28
CA ASN A 867 -10.61 36.18 -58.46
C ASN A 867 -11.10 37.58 -58.84
N LYS A 868 -12.33 37.65 -59.34
CA LYS A 868 -12.98 38.90 -59.80
C LYS A 868 -13.19 39.94 -58.70
N ARG A 869 -13.04 39.58 -57.42
CA ARG A 869 -13.06 40.53 -56.29
C ARG A 869 -11.70 41.14 -55.97
N TYR A 870 -10.62 40.69 -56.60
CA TYR A 870 -9.31 41.28 -56.42
C TYR A 870 -8.97 42.18 -57.61
N ARG A 871 -8.34 43.30 -57.30
CA ARG A 871 -7.76 44.21 -58.30
C ARG A 871 -6.27 44.33 -58.05
N LYS A 872 -5.48 44.35 -59.11
CA LYS A 872 -4.02 44.47 -59.04
C LYS A 872 -3.58 45.69 -59.85
N CYS A 873 -2.75 46.53 -59.24
CA CYS A 873 -2.16 47.67 -59.92
C CYS A 873 -1.06 47.18 -60.86
N HIS A 874 -1.14 47.55 -62.14
CA HIS A 874 -0.13 47.20 -63.14
C HIS A 874 1.21 47.92 -62.90
N SER A 875 1.20 49.12 -62.31
CA SER A 875 2.42 49.89 -62.07
C SER A 875 3.23 49.44 -60.85
N CYS A 876 2.57 49.05 -59.75
CA CYS A 876 3.26 48.76 -58.48
C CYS A 876 2.93 47.39 -57.87
N ASN A 877 2.19 46.55 -58.60
CA ASN A 877 1.72 45.22 -58.19
C ASN A 877 0.84 45.18 -56.93
N HIS A 878 0.50 46.33 -56.34
CA HIS A 878 -0.36 46.42 -55.17
C HIS A 878 -1.75 45.85 -55.47
N SER A 879 -2.26 45.00 -54.57
CA SER A 879 -3.55 44.35 -54.74
C SER A 879 -4.54 44.77 -53.67
N ILE A 880 -5.78 44.98 -54.07
CA ILE A 880 -6.91 45.27 -53.18
C ILE A 880 -7.99 44.19 -53.32
N LYS A 881 -8.77 43.97 -52.25
CA LYS A 881 -9.96 43.11 -52.24
C LYS A 881 -11.20 43.99 -52.14
N LEU A 882 -12.04 43.98 -53.16
CA LEU A 882 -13.28 44.76 -53.20
C LEU A 882 -14.21 44.38 -52.04
N PRO A 883 -14.87 45.36 -51.37
CA PRO A 883 -15.79 45.10 -50.28
C PRO A 883 -17.07 44.39 -50.78
N GLU A 884 -17.98 44.02 -49.87
CA GLU A 884 -19.28 43.41 -50.24
C GLU A 884 -20.03 44.26 -51.27
N GLU A 885 -20.86 43.64 -52.12
CA GLU A 885 -21.50 44.33 -53.24
C GLU A 885 -22.33 45.56 -52.83
N ARG A 886 -23.02 45.47 -51.69
CA ARG A 886 -23.79 46.58 -51.09
C ARG A 886 -22.93 47.79 -50.69
N LYS A 887 -21.61 47.60 -50.59
CA LYS A 887 -20.60 48.62 -50.25
C LYS A 887 -19.78 49.08 -51.46
N ILE A 888 -20.14 48.69 -52.69
CA ILE A 888 -19.49 49.18 -53.91
C ILE A 888 -20.10 50.53 -54.31
N THR A 889 -19.25 51.49 -54.68
CA THR A 889 -19.65 52.82 -55.16
C THR A 889 -19.46 52.97 -56.67
N GLY A 890 -19.98 54.04 -57.25
CA GLY A 890 -19.89 54.41 -58.65
C GLY A 890 -21.23 54.39 -59.37
N SER A 891 -21.21 54.86 -60.62
CA SER A 891 -22.38 54.94 -61.48
C SER A 891 -23.01 53.57 -61.72
N ASN A 892 -24.32 53.55 -61.90
CA ASN A 892 -25.05 52.36 -62.32
C ASN A 892 -24.77 52.07 -63.79
N CYS A 893 -24.63 50.79 -64.13
CA CYS A 893 -24.58 50.36 -65.51
C CYS A 893 -25.90 50.76 -66.22
N PRO A 894 -25.87 51.48 -67.35
CA PRO A 894 -27.08 51.91 -68.03
C PRO A 894 -27.91 50.74 -68.55
N GLN A 895 -27.29 49.57 -68.78
CA GLN A 895 -27.96 48.39 -69.31
C GLN A 895 -28.56 47.49 -68.21
N CYS A 896 -27.76 47.06 -67.24
CA CYS A 896 -28.21 46.08 -66.24
C CYS A 896 -28.43 46.67 -64.85
N ARG A 897 -28.29 48.00 -64.70
CA ARG A 897 -28.42 48.75 -63.44
C ARG A 897 -27.48 48.34 -62.30
N THR A 898 -26.55 47.43 -62.55
CA THR A 898 -25.51 47.04 -61.58
C THR A 898 -24.69 48.27 -61.17
N ARG A 899 -24.68 48.59 -59.88
CA ARG A 899 -23.95 49.74 -59.32
C ARG A 899 -22.44 49.53 -59.37
N GLY A 900 -21.67 50.56 -59.71
CA GLY A 900 -20.22 50.55 -59.68
C GLY A 900 -19.58 50.10 -60.98
N MET A 901 -19.86 50.84 -62.08
CA MET A 901 -19.07 50.71 -63.30
C MET A 901 -17.62 51.11 -63.02
N MET A 902 -16.68 50.20 -63.25
CA MET A 902 -15.26 50.38 -62.89
C MET A 902 -14.49 51.00 -64.04
N LEU A 903 -13.50 51.82 -63.75
CA LEU A 903 -12.56 52.34 -64.74
C LEU A 903 -11.48 51.29 -65.03
N THR A 904 -11.25 50.98 -66.31
CA THR A 904 -10.16 50.11 -66.77
C THR A 904 -9.48 50.74 -67.98
N VAL A 905 -8.34 50.17 -68.38
CA VAL A 905 -7.59 50.59 -69.57
C VAL A 905 -7.74 49.48 -70.61
N ASN A 906 -8.32 49.81 -71.76
CA ASN A 906 -8.48 48.83 -72.84
C ASN A 906 -7.18 48.59 -73.60
N GLN A 907 -7.17 47.64 -74.55
CA GLN A 907 -6.00 47.32 -75.39
C GLN A 907 -5.41 48.51 -76.15
N LYS A 908 -6.16 49.59 -76.33
CA LYS A 908 -5.72 50.84 -76.99
C LYS A 908 -5.21 51.89 -76.00
N ASN A 909 -4.92 51.50 -74.75
CA ASN A 909 -4.55 52.40 -73.66
C ASN A 909 -5.57 53.52 -73.38
N LYS A 910 -6.85 53.33 -73.73
CA LYS A 910 -7.91 54.30 -73.42
C LYS A 910 -8.63 53.89 -72.13
N GLN A 911 -8.87 54.88 -71.27
CA GLN A 911 -9.69 54.70 -70.07
C GLN A 911 -11.15 54.53 -70.45
N VAL A 912 -11.75 53.41 -70.06
CA VAL A 912 -13.16 53.09 -70.31
C VAL A 912 -13.83 52.60 -69.04
N ARG A 913 -15.12 52.92 -68.84
CA ARG A 913 -15.90 52.37 -67.73
C ARG A 913 -16.63 51.11 -68.17
N VAL A 914 -16.45 50.05 -67.40
CA VAL A 914 -16.92 48.70 -67.70
C VAL A 914 -17.81 48.20 -66.57
N CYS A 915 -18.85 47.46 -66.94
CA CYS A 915 -19.74 46.82 -66.00
C CYS A 915 -19.03 45.64 -65.32
N ARG A 916 -19.23 45.50 -64.02
CA ARG A 916 -18.71 44.36 -63.24
C ARG A 916 -19.52 43.07 -63.38
N SER A 917 -20.71 43.12 -63.98
CA SER A 917 -21.54 41.94 -64.24
C SER A 917 -21.11 41.27 -65.54
N ASP A 918 -20.65 40.02 -65.49
CA ASP A 918 -20.18 39.28 -66.67
C ASP A 918 -21.24 39.12 -67.76
N SER A 919 -22.50 39.01 -67.34
CA SER A 919 -23.68 38.90 -68.22
C SER A 919 -24.04 40.21 -68.93
N CYS A 920 -23.37 41.32 -68.61
CA CYS A 920 -23.63 42.62 -69.23
C CYS A 920 -22.80 42.77 -70.52
N ARG A 921 -23.36 43.39 -71.56
CA ARG A 921 -22.60 43.66 -72.80
C ARG A 921 -21.47 44.68 -72.61
N HIS A 922 -21.52 45.44 -71.53
CA HIS A 922 -20.47 46.37 -71.13
C HIS A 922 -19.44 45.71 -70.19
N SER A 923 -19.44 44.38 -70.06
CA SER A 923 -18.54 43.67 -69.14
C SER A 923 -17.09 43.65 -69.62
N ILE A 924 -16.18 43.42 -68.67
CA ILE A 924 -14.73 43.35 -68.95
C ILE A 924 -14.38 42.20 -69.90
N SER A 925 -15.18 41.13 -69.92
CA SER A 925 -14.99 40.02 -70.86
C SER A 925 -15.35 40.41 -72.31
N ALA A 926 -16.14 41.47 -72.49
CA ALA A 926 -16.67 41.93 -73.77
C ALA A 926 -15.93 43.17 -74.32
N THR A 927 -15.00 43.75 -73.56
CA THR A 927 -14.26 45.00 -73.88
C THR A 927 -12.76 44.79 -73.75
#